data_AF-A0A2G9P5Z3-F1
#
_entry.id   AF-A0A2G9P5Z3-F1
#
_cell.length_a   1.000
_cell.length_b   1.000
_cell.length_c   1.000
_cell.angle_alpha   90.00
_cell.angle_beta   90.00
_cell.angle_gamma   90.00
#
_symmetry.space_group_name_H-M   'P 1'
#
loop_
_entity.id
_entity.type
_entity.pdbx_description
1 polymer ?
#
loop_
_entity_poly.entity_id
_entity_poly.type
_entity_poly.pdbx_seq_one_letter_code
_entity_poly.pdbx_strand_id
1 'polypeptide(L)'
;MDEGSLCEEGERCIKGKCELVEPETSEDLYIEIVERTPNFEFEPFKEKEVNSTEIKRLIEEKSALWNAKETSISRMSIDEKKKLLGLIPTKEEIKKIKEASTSYSVTKIRSDLPAFFDWRDQHSYNYITEVRDQSSCGSCWAFGAIATLEGHVNAYYNNPNLDLDLSEQDLVSCFHGTGCSGAYTEQIEEIFSDYFQNIGVAKETCFPYTATNNNCSNKCSDWQVDAWKTLGYQSIDLNGSLDERINNLKQALLDYGPIEVGMQVFEDFPDYGGGIYSHTVEWILGYHAVTIVGFGKYDGMNYWIVKNSWGENWGEQGYFRIAAGDSGIDSWFAFAVTQPNPPTQQNKNCVDEDLDGYCFWGLGEKPATCPLCDEIIKDCDDSDDTIFENCGNLNEALGILIADSEPSKAKVFVKEQNSENYIYRGETHAEFNLNSGLRTIKLTKETYEDLILEVEITEGEEKKINPYLLLAPRLIHPEERDIFKLGSVLEIIGTIPSHVDNYIVEFEEESNPGVWNLIYQDSGTIIEDVIAEFDTSIVSGEGKINIRLTANKIDGNISEDFIYNIYLDPMIKEGWPFVFGNYIGENEGQSYNPIIEDLDNDGEKEIIFKGSHHIWVLNKDGTLFNNGWPQKKGCYNGSSGFVYPPSVGDIDGDGEKEILIEAHGWWGVTDDEGISCEPCAYAWEIDGSPVEGWPINCTDYTQDEIVVISSSFVLSDLDNDGAMEAIGNYRGAYDTYYPATLVFQGDGTKFGNWPFTFEPFDEFTPVRLEGTPAVGDVDCDGEKEIVVIVEGDDLVGRTRYIYILSPDATIKNKFWTGSYMGTQAHNVVLTDIDQDCDLEIIFKKNSYDLQIVHHDGSEYQENWSLYNTDYPDYLANQISVGKVNQDDFGVVIGDYPSGEWVEKGNLILLNENGEVIWKKPTKGYLVSQASVVDIDGDFLSEVFSTSLNKMLYGFDYYGNSLNGFPKNLSTWTTSGTSLDDLEGNGLVDLITSDFERMYVWEIQNSQTPILHWPQFHHDSQHTGLYTDFCADLDQDGFSTCDNDCDDSNPNINPSTEEVCDNGLDDNCNNLIDTSDLSACTCEGNSGMCKTYSSNNPCASDGGHYMQYSEPAIGIEFFCPGGLQCCLLPENTTPR
;
A
#
# COMPACT_ATOMS: atom_id res chain seq x y z
N MET A 1 26.36 -19.11 41.93
CA MET A 1 27.73 -19.62 42.20
C MET A 1 28.41 -18.71 43.23
N ASP A 2 29.34 -19.26 44.01
CA ASP A 2 29.86 -18.79 45.31
C ASP A 2 30.39 -17.34 45.42
N GLU A 3 30.23 -16.80 46.63
CA GLU A 3 30.69 -15.50 47.14
C GLU A 3 32.23 -15.38 47.21
N GLY A 4 32.78 -14.24 46.77
CA GLY A 4 34.01 -13.69 47.37
C GLY A 4 35.18 -13.35 46.46
N SER A 5 35.02 -12.45 45.49
CA SER A 5 36.06 -11.49 45.06
C SER A 5 35.46 -10.45 44.10
N LEU A 6 35.20 -9.24 44.59
CA LEU A 6 34.84 -8.10 43.75
C LEU A 6 36.12 -7.52 43.13
N CYS A 7 36.14 -7.31 41.81
CA CYS A 7 37.22 -6.61 41.11
C CYS A 7 37.24 -5.13 41.51
N GLU A 8 38.41 -4.50 41.53
CA GLU A 8 38.55 -3.07 41.84
C GLU A 8 38.08 -2.19 40.66
N GLU A 9 37.77 -0.92 40.95
CA GLU A 9 37.21 0.04 39.99
C GLU A 9 38.16 0.24 38.78
N GLY A 10 37.73 -0.19 37.59
CA GLY A 10 38.52 -0.19 36.36
C GLY A 10 38.94 -1.58 35.83
N GLU A 11 38.63 -2.66 36.55
CA GLU A 11 38.89 -4.04 36.11
C GLU A 11 37.59 -4.83 35.84
N ARG A 12 37.60 -5.74 34.86
CA ARG A 12 36.49 -6.69 34.59
C ARG A 12 36.91 -8.12 34.93
N CYS A 13 35.95 -8.93 35.41
CA CYS A 13 36.16 -10.34 35.70
C CYS A 13 35.96 -11.19 34.42
N ILE A 14 37.04 -11.81 33.93
CA ILE A 14 36.99 -12.74 32.78
C ILE A 14 37.54 -14.08 33.24
N LYS A 15 36.71 -15.14 33.17
CA LYS A 15 37.06 -16.51 33.61
C LYS A 15 37.61 -16.61 35.04
N GLY A 16 37.10 -15.79 35.96
CA GLY A 16 37.47 -15.83 37.38
C GLY A 16 38.78 -15.10 37.72
N LYS A 17 39.25 -14.18 36.86
CA LYS A 17 40.38 -13.27 37.13
C LYS A 17 40.00 -11.84 36.74
N CYS A 18 40.45 -10.87 37.53
CA CYS A 18 40.28 -9.43 37.25
C CYS A 18 41.43 -8.94 36.37
N GLU A 19 41.13 -8.25 35.27
CA GLU A 19 42.10 -7.68 34.33
C GLU A 19 41.79 -6.20 34.03
N LEU A 20 42.84 -5.38 33.87
CA LEU A 20 42.78 -3.95 33.51
C LEU A 20 42.59 -3.77 32.01
N VAL A 21 41.63 -2.94 31.61
CA VAL A 21 41.35 -2.61 30.20
C VAL A 21 41.84 -1.19 29.91
N GLU A 22 42.78 -1.01 28.97
CA GLU A 22 43.14 0.30 28.41
C GLU A 22 42.14 0.70 27.29
N PRO A 23 41.93 2.01 27.01
CA PRO A 23 40.94 2.45 26.05
C PRO A 23 41.41 2.15 24.61
N GLU A 24 40.72 1.23 23.94
CA GLU A 24 41.03 0.79 22.57
C GLU A 24 40.53 1.76 21.50
N THR A 25 41.34 1.93 20.45
CA THR A 25 41.02 2.66 19.22
C THR A 25 40.20 1.80 18.25
N SER A 26 39.38 2.45 17.41
CA SER A 26 38.34 1.87 16.55
C SER A 26 38.80 0.93 15.42
N GLU A 27 40.03 0.44 15.42
CA GLU A 27 40.55 -0.51 14.42
C GLU A 27 40.62 -1.97 14.92
N ASP A 28 40.60 -2.21 16.24
CA ASP A 28 40.73 -3.56 16.79
C ASP A 28 39.39 -4.32 16.93
N LEU A 29 38.25 -3.61 16.86
CA LEU A 29 36.91 -4.21 16.93
C LEU A 29 36.52 -5.00 15.67
N TYR A 30 37.28 -4.85 14.57
CA TYR A 30 37.04 -5.59 13.33
C TYR A 30 37.70 -6.98 13.33
N ILE A 31 38.65 -7.24 14.24
CA ILE A 31 39.39 -8.51 14.29
C ILE A 31 38.81 -9.49 15.32
N GLU A 32 38.18 -9.02 16.41
CA GLU A 32 37.69 -9.91 17.48
C GLU A 32 36.37 -10.65 17.17
N ILE A 33 35.59 -10.16 16.20
CA ILE A 33 34.34 -10.83 15.75
C ILE A 33 34.64 -12.02 14.82
N VAL A 34 35.85 -12.10 14.23
CA VAL A 34 36.20 -13.12 13.23
C VAL A 34 36.79 -14.41 13.84
N GLU A 35 37.25 -14.41 15.10
CA GLU A 35 37.98 -15.56 15.68
C GLU A 35 37.18 -16.50 16.60
N ARG A 36 35.84 -16.35 16.75
CA ARG A 36 35.05 -17.18 17.70
C ARG A 36 34.10 -18.24 17.12
N THR A 37 34.17 -18.56 15.84
CA THR A 37 33.47 -19.73 15.25
C THR A 37 34.48 -20.84 14.91
N PRO A 38 34.51 -21.97 15.63
CA PRO A 38 35.32 -23.11 15.23
C PRO A 38 34.60 -23.93 14.14
N ASN A 39 35.29 -24.12 13.01
CA ASN A 39 35.02 -25.03 11.90
C ASN A 39 33.90 -24.63 10.90
N PHE A 40 34.16 -23.61 10.09
CA PHE A 40 33.82 -23.64 8.67
C PHE A 40 35.04 -23.12 7.90
N GLU A 41 35.69 -23.98 7.11
CA GLU A 41 36.76 -23.56 6.20
C GLU A 41 36.15 -22.69 5.09
N PHE A 42 36.19 -21.38 5.25
CA PHE A 42 36.05 -20.45 4.13
C PHE A 42 37.38 -20.44 3.36
N GLU A 43 37.34 -20.80 2.07
CA GLU A 43 38.39 -20.36 1.16
C GLU A 43 38.40 -18.82 1.17
N PRO A 44 39.58 -18.16 1.23
CA PRO A 44 39.64 -16.71 1.17
C PRO A 44 39.12 -16.27 -0.19
N PHE A 45 37.95 -15.64 -0.21
CA PHE A 45 37.41 -14.98 -1.40
C PHE A 45 38.42 -13.94 -1.86
N LYS A 46 39.08 -14.21 -2.99
CA LYS A 46 39.79 -13.18 -3.74
C LYS A 46 38.74 -12.23 -4.30
N GLU A 47 38.86 -10.93 -4.03
CA GLU A 47 38.21 -9.87 -4.79
C GLU A 47 38.38 -10.18 -6.29
N LYS A 48 37.27 -10.55 -6.94
CA LYS A 48 37.24 -10.81 -8.37
C LYS A 48 36.67 -9.56 -9.01
N GLU A 49 37.56 -8.69 -9.46
CA GLU A 49 37.24 -7.51 -10.27
C GLU A 49 36.24 -7.89 -11.37
N VAL A 50 35.03 -7.32 -11.33
CA VAL A 50 33.99 -7.57 -12.33
C VAL A 50 34.40 -6.85 -13.61
N ASN A 51 34.76 -7.59 -14.65
CA ASN A 51 35.18 -6.99 -15.92
C ASN A 51 33.96 -6.55 -16.75
N SER A 52 34.14 -5.59 -17.68
CA SER A 52 33.05 -5.05 -18.51
C SER A 52 32.31 -6.09 -19.38
N THR A 53 32.85 -7.30 -19.56
CA THR A 53 32.13 -8.39 -20.25
C THR A 53 31.07 -9.00 -19.33
N GLU A 54 31.40 -9.15 -18.05
CA GLU A 54 30.46 -9.65 -17.03
C GLU A 54 29.36 -8.63 -16.75
N ILE A 55 29.68 -7.33 -16.69
CA ILE A 55 28.67 -6.26 -16.56
C ILE A 55 27.65 -6.33 -17.71
N LYS A 56 28.13 -6.44 -18.97
CA LYS A 56 27.23 -6.59 -20.13
C LYS A 56 26.34 -7.82 -20.04
N ARG A 57 26.89 -8.94 -19.56
CA ARG A 57 26.14 -10.17 -19.35
C ARG A 57 25.05 -9.99 -18.28
N LEU A 58 25.35 -9.30 -17.18
CA LEU A 58 24.40 -9.02 -16.10
C LEU A 58 23.29 -8.04 -16.53
N ILE A 59 23.63 -7.03 -17.33
CA ILE A 59 22.64 -6.13 -17.96
C ILE A 59 21.65 -6.93 -18.81
N GLU A 60 22.14 -7.84 -19.66
CA GLU A 60 21.30 -8.70 -20.50
C GLU A 60 20.43 -9.66 -19.65
N GLU A 61 21.02 -10.27 -18.61
CA GLU A 61 20.32 -11.21 -17.72
C GLU A 61 19.22 -10.51 -16.90
N LYS A 62 19.49 -9.32 -16.36
CA LYS A 62 18.53 -8.51 -15.60
C LYS A 62 17.57 -7.70 -16.48
N SER A 63 17.70 -7.79 -17.81
CA SER A 63 16.93 -6.97 -18.76
C SER A 63 16.99 -5.46 -18.44
N ALA A 64 18.16 -4.97 -18.00
CA ALA A 64 18.33 -3.58 -17.57
C ALA A 64 18.29 -2.60 -18.76
N LEU A 65 17.77 -1.39 -18.53
CA LEU A 65 17.49 -0.39 -19.58
C LEU A 65 18.70 0.47 -19.98
N TRP A 66 19.92 0.05 -19.62
CA TRP A 66 21.15 0.77 -19.92
C TRP A 66 22.19 -0.12 -20.59
N ASN A 67 23.20 0.50 -21.20
CA ASN A 67 24.29 -0.22 -21.84
C ASN A 67 25.65 0.15 -21.23
N ALA A 68 26.47 -0.87 -21.01
CA ALA A 68 27.85 -0.69 -20.57
C ALA A 68 28.79 -0.44 -21.75
N LYS A 69 29.70 0.53 -21.57
CA LYS A 69 30.77 0.91 -22.49
C LYS A 69 32.06 1.12 -21.70
N GLU A 70 33.19 0.73 -22.27
CA GLU A 70 34.49 1.06 -21.68
C GLU A 70 34.71 2.58 -21.72
N THR A 71 34.90 3.21 -20.57
CA THR A 71 35.05 4.67 -20.42
C THR A 71 36.46 5.06 -19.96
N SER A 72 36.74 6.35 -19.82
CA SER A 72 37.94 6.84 -19.13
C SER A 72 37.98 6.37 -17.67
N ILE A 73 36.83 6.34 -17.01
CA ILE A 73 36.69 6.01 -15.59
C ILE A 73 36.73 4.49 -15.37
N SER A 74 36.09 3.69 -16.22
CA SER A 74 36.07 2.23 -16.03
C SER A 74 37.45 1.58 -16.15
N ARG A 75 38.38 2.20 -16.90
CA ARG A 75 39.79 1.78 -17.04
C ARG A 75 40.68 2.11 -15.84
N MET A 76 40.21 2.93 -14.91
CA MET A 76 40.95 3.25 -13.69
C MET A 76 40.98 2.05 -12.75
N SER A 77 42.02 1.96 -11.92
CA SER A 77 42.04 0.99 -10.82
C SER A 77 40.93 1.30 -9.79
N ILE A 78 40.52 0.32 -9.00
CA ILE A 78 39.51 0.50 -7.93
C ILE A 78 39.90 1.65 -6.98
N ASP A 79 41.17 1.75 -6.59
CA ASP A 79 41.68 2.82 -5.73
C ASP A 79 41.60 4.21 -6.40
N GLU A 80 41.78 4.28 -7.72
CA GLU A 80 41.61 5.53 -8.47
C GLU A 80 40.14 5.90 -8.61
N LYS A 81 39.25 4.93 -8.85
CA LYS A 81 37.79 5.14 -8.88
C LYS A 81 37.29 5.68 -7.55
N LYS A 82 37.71 5.08 -6.44
CA LYS A 82 37.32 5.50 -5.07
C LYS A 82 37.73 6.94 -4.74
N LYS A 83 38.82 7.46 -5.34
CA LYS A 83 39.23 8.87 -5.14
C LYS A 83 38.30 9.88 -5.79
N LEU A 84 37.46 9.48 -6.73
CA LEU A 84 36.45 10.33 -7.36
C LEU A 84 35.22 10.50 -6.47
N LEU A 85 35.02 9.60 -5.51
CA LEU A 85 33.83 9.46 -4.69
C LEU A 85 34.02 10.25 -3.39
N GLY A 86 33.87 11.57 -3.51
CA GLY A 86 34.16 12.54 -2.46
C GLY A 86 32.99 12.87 -1.52
N LEU A 87 31.86 12.18 -1.63
CA LEU A 87 30.75 12.39 -0.71
C LEU A 87 30.87 11.42 0.47
N ILE A 88 30.75 11.95 1.69
CA ILE A 88 30.95 11.19 2.92
C ILE A 88 29.64 11.18 3.73
N PRO A 89 28.79 10.16 3.58
CA PRO A 89 27.60 10.04 4.42
C PRO A 89 27.96 9.60 5.83
N THR A 90 27.17 10.08 6.79
CA THR A 90 27.15 9.62 8.18
C THR A 90 26.58 8.20 8.29
N LYS A 91 26.74 7.56 9.45
CA LYS A 91 26.16 6.22 9.69
C LYS A 91 24.63 6.22 9.62
N GLU A 92 23.99 7.30 10.04
CA GLU A 92 22.53 7.45 10.01
C GLU A 92 22.04 7.61 8.58
N GLU A 93 22.72 8.40 7.75
CA GLU A 93 22.41 8.51 6.33
C GLU A 93 22.61 7.18 5.61
N ILE A 94 23.70 6.44 5.90
CA ILE A 94 23.88 5.08 5.34
C ILE A 94 22.72 4.15 5.72
N LYS A 95 22.17 4.31 6.93
CA LYS A 95 20.98 3.56 7.36
C LYS A 95 19.76 3.95 6.53
N LYS A 96 19.47 5.26 6.39
CA LYS A 96 18.37 5.76 5.56
C LYS A 96 18.45 5.28 4.11
N ILE A 97 19.65 5.32 3.53
CA ILE A 97 19.90 4.85 2.16
C ILE A 97 19.54 3.37 2.02
N LYS A 98 19.96 2.53 2.98
CA LYS A 98 19.65 1.09 2.96
C LYS A 98 18.15 0.81 3.12
N GLU A 99 17.48 1.56 3.99
CA GLU A 99 16.03 1.46 4.20
C GLU A 99 15.24 1.87 2.94
N ALA A 100 15.70 2.91 2.24
CA ALA A 100 15.11 3.34 0.97
C ALA A 100 15.38 2.36 -0.20
N SER A 101 16.55 1.70 -0.23
CA SER A 101 16.88 0.71 -1.27
C SER A 101 16.11 -0.62 -1.14
N THR A 102 15.46 -0.88 0.00
CA THR A 102 14.60 -2.07 0.21
C THR A 102 13.15 -1.91 -0.29
N SER A 103 12.75 -0.73 -0.78
CA SER A 103 11.38 -0.41 -1.18
C SER A 103 11.20 -0.24 -2.71
N TYR A 104 11.82 -1.10 -3.53
CA TYR A 104 11.63 -1.05 -4.98
C TYR A 104 10.28 -1.68 -5.37
N SER A 105 9.25 -0.86 -5.50
CA SER A 105 8.00 -1.20 -6.19
C SER A 105 7.63 -0.02 -7.08
N VAL A 106 7.41 -0.31 -8.37
CA VAL A 106 7.03 0.69 -9.38
C VAL A 106 5.52 0.87 -9.29
N THR A 107 5.06 1.78 -8.44
CA THR A 107 3.67 2.24 -8.40
C THR A 107 3.45 3.36 -9.41
N LYS A 108 2.32 3.31 -10.12
CA LYS A 108 1.96 4.27 -11.16
C LYS A 108 0.82 5.16 -10.64
N ILE A 109 1.16 6.29 -10.03
CA ILE A 109 0.19 7.35 -9.74
C ILE A 109 0.17 8.39 -10.88
N ARG A 110 -1.01 8.94 -11.14
CA ARG A 110 -1.23 10.12 -11.99
C ARG A 110 -0.81 11.36 -11.20
N SER A 111 0.37 11.90 -11.47
CA SER A 111 0.75 13.23 -10.97
C SER A 111 0.22 14.30 -11.93
N ASP A 112 -0.30 15.41 -11.39
CA ASP A 112 -0.55 16.62 -12.19
C ASP A 112 0.78 17.25 -12.70
N LEU A 113 1.92 16.79 -12.20
CA LEU A 113 3.25 17.19 -12.67
C LEU A 113 3.57 16.59 -14.05
N PRO A 114 4.34 17.30 -14.89
CA PRO A 114 4.75 16.82 -16.20
C PRO A 114 5.35 15.40 -16.16
N ALA A 115 5.10 14.63 -17.22
CA ALA A 115 5.75 13.33 -17.39
C ALA A 115 7.23 13.43 -17.76
N PHE A 116 7.65 14.57 -18.32
CA PHE A 116 9.03 14.86 -18.73
C PHE A 116 9.33 16.34 -18.55
N PHE A 117 10.52 16.65 -18.06
CA PHE A 117 11.02 18.02 -17.93
C PHE A 117 12.55 18.01 -18.00
N ASP A 118 13.17 18.97 -18.67
CA ASP A 118 14.63 19.03 -18.83
C ASP A 118 15.12 20.48 -18.99
N TRP A 119 15.84 21.02 -17.99
CA TRP A 119 16.39 22.38 -18.01
C TRP A 119 17.38 22.64 -19.16
N ARG A 120 17.80 21.60 -19.87
CA ARG A 120 18.66 21.72 -21.06
C ARG A 120 17.87 22.04 -22.33
N ASP A 121 16.55 21.90 -22.29
CA ASP A 121 15.66 22.07 -23.42
C ASP A 121 14.35 22.72 -22.95
N GLN A 122 14.43 24.00 -22.60
CA GLN A 122 13.28 24.82 -22.21
C GLN A 122 13.17 26.00 -23.19
N HIS A 123 12.11 26.04 -24.00
CA HIS A 123 11.92 27.02 -25.08
C HIS A 123 13.12 27.11 -26.04
N SER A 124 13.67 25.96 -26.45
CA SER A 124 14.91 25.87 -27.27
C SER A 124 16.18 26.45 -26.60
N TYR A 125 16.15 26.76 -25.31
CA TYR A 125 17.30 27.21 -24.53
C TYR A 125 17.81 26.12 -23.58
N ASN A 126 19.13 26.05 -23.43
CA ASN A 126 19.80 25.25 -22.42
C ASN A 126 20.23 26.14 -21.26
N TYR A 127 19.64 25.96 -20.08
CA TYR A 127 19.98 26.73 -18.89
C TYR A 127 21.14 26.12 -18.08
N ILE A 128 21.57 24.91 -18.42
CA ILE A 128 22.65 24.19 -17.74
C ILE A 128 23.99 24.49 -18.41
N THR A 129 24.98 24.90 -17.61
CA THR A 129 26.35 25.17 -18.07
C THR A 129 27.05 23.92 -18.58
N GLU A 130 28.19 24.11 -19.26
CA GLU A 130 29.01 23.01 -19.81
C GLU A 130 29.39 21.96 -18.75
N VAL A 131 29.58 20.72 -19.17
CA VAL A 131 30.03 19.63 -18.28
C VAL A 131 31.50 19.82 -17.94
N ARG A 132 31.84 19.65 -16.65
CA ARG A 132 33.21 19.75 -16.15
C ARG A 132 33.78 18.38 -15.76
N ASP A 133 35.09 18.35 -15.49
CA ASP A 133 35.84 17.15 -15.10
C ASP A 133 36.59 17.41 -13.79
N GLN A 134 36.16 16.72 -12.72
CA GLN A 134 36.77 16.81 -11.40
C GLN A 134 38.18 16.19 -11.33
N SER A 135 38.61 15.48 -12.38
CA SER A 135 39.88 14.76 -12.45
C SER A 135 40.05 13.81 -11.26
N SER A 136 41.26 13.60 -10.75
CA SER A 136 41.53 12.61 -9.68
C SER A 136 41.22 13.08 -8.24
N CYS A 137 40.38 14.12 -8.08
CA CYS A 137 40.05 14.74 -6.80
C CYS A 137 38.63 14.36 -6.37
N GLY A 138 38.43 14.06 -5.08
CA GLY A 138 37.12 13.78 -4.48
C GLY A 138 36.32 15.05 -4.22
N SER A 139 36.06 15.83 -5.27
CA SER A 139 35.46 17.16 -5.23
C SER A 139 34.06 17.22 -5.84
N CYS A 140 33.42 16.06 -6.06
CA CYS A 140 32.06 15.97 -6.61
C CYS A 140 31.05 16.90 -5.91
N TRP A 141 31.18 17.06 -4.60
CA TRP A 141 30.39 17.97 -3.76
C TRP A 141 30.53 19.46 -4.11
N ALA A 142 31.66 19.87 -4.68
CA ALA A 142 31.85 21.23 -5.14
C ALA A 142 31.26 21.42 -6.54
N PHE A 143 31.40 20.41 -7.41
CA PHE A 143 30.83 20.44 -8.76
C PHE A 143 29.29 20.40 -8.73
N GLY A 144 28.70 19.59 -7.86
CA GLY A 144 27.25 19.54 -7.66
C GLY A 144 26.69 20.89 -7.20
N ALA A 145 27.33 21.52 -6.21
CA ALA A 145 26.92 22.82 -5.69
C ALA A 145 27.03 23.94 -6.73
N ILE A 146 28.14 23.99 -7.48
CA ILE A 146 28.35 24.99 -8.52
C ILE A 146 27.40 24.80 -9.70
N ALA A 147 27.21 23.57 -10.20
CA ALA A 147 26.28 23.29 -11.28
C ALA A 147 24.83 23.69 -10.90
N THR A 148 24.45 23.46 -9.65
CA THR A 148 23.15 23.86 -9.09
C THR A 148 22.99 25.38 -9.08
N LEU A 149 24.00 26.11 -8.58
CA LEU A 149 24.00 27.57 -8.55
C LEU A 149 23.93 28.18 -9.96
N GLU A 150 24.79 27.73 -10.87
CA GLU A 150 24.86 28.26 -12.24
C GLU A 150 23.56 28.02 -13.01
N GLY A 151 23.02 26.79 -12.95
CA GLY A 151 21.78 26.43 -13.62
C GLY A 151 20.58 27.20 -13.08
N HIS A 152 20.48 27.33 -11.75
CA HIS A 152 19.44 28.15 -11.12
C HIS A 152 19.52 29.62 -11.57
N VAL A 153 20.70 30.23 -11.60
CA VAL A 153 20.87 31.63 -11.98
C VAL A 153 20.43 31.87 -13.43
N ASN A 154 20.83 30.98 -14.35
CA ASN A 154 20.38 31.04 -15.75
C ASN A 154 18.85 30.96 -15.84
N ALA A 155 18.24 29.98 -15.16
CA ALA A 155 16.78 29.77 -15.18
C ALA A 155 16.01 30.91 -14.50
N TYR A 156 16.52 31.47 -13.39
CA TYR A 156 15.90 32.56 -12.65
C TYR A 156 15.85 33.87 -13.45
N TYR A 157 16.91 34.18 -14.20
CA TYR A 157 16.95 35.38 -15.04
C TYR A 157 16.39 35.18 -16.44
N ASN A 158 15.95 33.97 -16.78
CA ASN A 158 15.59 33.58 -18.14
C ASN A 158 16.68 34.00 -19.14
N ASN A 159 17.93 33.65 -18.84
CA ASN A 159 19.08 34.06 -19.64
C ASN A 159 20.15 32.97 -19.66
N PRO A 160 20.17 32.12 -20.69
CA PRO A 160 21.18 31.05 -20.81
C PRO A 160 22.59 31.57 -21.17
N ASN A 161 22.73 32.87 -21.44
CA ASN A 161 23.99 33.49 -21.87
C ASN A 161 24.69 34.28 -20.75
N LEU A 162 24.28 34.13 -19.48
CA LEU A 162 25.00 34.75 -18.38
C LEU A 162 26.40 34.14 -18.26
N ASP A 163 27.40 34.99 -18.02
CA ASP A 163 28.79 34.59 -17.82
C ASP A 163 28.97 34.03 -16.40
N LEU A 164 28.56 32.78 -16.23
CA LEU A 164 28.50 32.03 -14.97
C LEU A 164 29.54 30.92 -14.87
N ASP A 165 30.70 31.04 -15.51
CA ASP A 165 31.77 30.05 -15.31
C ASP A 165 32.39 30.22 -13.90
N LEU A 166 31.79 29.58 -12.89
CA LEU A 166 32.17 29.69 -11.48
C LEU A 166 33.22 28.65 -11.10
N SER A 167 34.03 28.98 -10.09
CA SER A 167 35.18 28.18 -9.70
C SER A 167 34.81 27.12 -8.68
N GLU A 168 34.87 25.83 -9.05
CA GLU A 168 34.82 24.75 -8.06
C GLU A 168 36.07 24.75 -7.16
N GLN A 169 37.19 25.24 -7.69
CA GLN A 169 38.45 25.38 -6.94
C GLN A 169 38.32 26.31 -5.74
N ASP A 170 37.46 27.33 -5.85
CA ASP A 170 37.09 28.22 -4.77
C ASP A 170 36.60 27.40 -3.57
N LEU A 171 35.57 26.58 -3.76
CA LEU A 171 35.03 25.71 -2.72
C LEU A 171 36.10 24.72 -2.23
N VAL A 172 36.76 23.99 -3.14
CA VAL A 172 37.77 22.98 -2.79
C VAL A 172 38.93 23.53 -1.94
N SER A 173 39.33 24.79 -2.13
CA SER A 173 40.48 25.38 -1.43
C SER A 173 40.15 26.30 -0.28
N CYS A 174 38.93 26.83 -0.22
CA CYS A 174 38.54 27.84 0.76
C CYS A 174 37.50 27.36 1.76
N PHE A 175 36.70 26.35 1.41
CA PHE A 175 35.63 25.86 2.25
C PHE A 175 36.13 24.73 3.16
N HIS A 176 36.13 24.98 4.48
CA HIS A 176 36.41 24.04 5.60
C HIS A 176 37.63 23.11 5.52
N GLY A 177 38.52 23.28 4.53
CA GLY A 177 39.68 22.42 4.34
C GLY A 177 39.35 20.98 3.95
N THR A 178 38.12 20.70 3.50
CA THR A 178 37.66 19.39 2.98
C THR A 178 38.44 19.00 1.72
N GLY A 179 38.42 19.89 0.72
CA GLY A 179 39.13 19.74 -0.54
C GLY A 179 38.91 18.37 -1.22
N CYS A 180 39.98 17.80 -1.75
CA CYS A 180 39.94 16.51 -2.45
C CYS A 180 39.71 15.29 -1.54
N SER A 181 39.61 15.49 -0.22
CA SER A 181 39.28 14.40 0.71
C SER A 181 37.78 14.14 0.81
N GLY A 182 36.96 15.01 0.24
CA GLY A 182 35.51 14.91 0.28
C GLY A 182 34.84 15.73 1.38
N ALA A 183 33.52 15.80 1.33
CA ALA A 183 32.69 16.57 2.25
C ALA A 183 31.53 15.73 2.79
N TYR A 184 31.11 16.02 4.03
CA TYR A 184 29.89 15.48 4.63
C TYR A 184 28.67 16.28 4.17
N THR A 185 27.48 15.67 4.19
CA THR A 185 26.22 16.33 3.80
C THR A 185 25.99 17.67 4.50
N GLU A 186 26.21 17.75 5.82
CA GLU A 186 26.08 19.00 6.59
C GLU A 186 27.00 20.12 6.06
N GLN A 187 28.19 19.75 5.60
CA GLN A 187 29.13 20.70 4.99
C GLN A 187 28.65 21.13 3.61
N ILE A 188 28.04 20.23 2.82
CA ILE A 188 27.44 20.59 1.54
C ILE A 188 26.31 21.58 1.76
N GLU A 189 25.43 21.33 2.74
CA GLU A 189 24.35 22.26 3.09
C GLU A 189 24.88 23.64 3.49
N GLU A 190 25.99 23.70 4.23
CA GLU A 190 26.62 24.96 4.63
C GLU A 190 27.18 25.76 3.43
N ILE A 191 27.46 25.12 2.29
CA ILE A 191 27.77 25.85 1.04
C ILE A 191 26.57 26.69 0.61
N PHE A 192 25.36 26.13 0.68
CA PHE A 192 24.13 26.82 0.29
C PHE A 192 23.62 27.79 1.35
N SER A 193 23.69 27.40 2.62
CA SER A 193 23.14 28.16 3.75
C SER A 193 24.05 29.30 4.22
N ASP A 194 25.38 29.18 4.05
CA ASP A 194 26.35 30.18 4.47
C ASP A 194 27.26 30.66 3.34
N TYR A 195 28.00 29.77 2.68
CA TYR A 195 29.07 30.18 1.77
C TYR A 195 28.55 31.00 0.58
N PHE A 196 27.52 30.52 -0.11
CA PHE A 196 26.87 31.23 -1.23
C PHE A 196 26.21 32.54 -0.77
N GLN A 197 25.62 32.60 0.41
CA GLN A 197 24.91 33.80 0.86
C GLN A 197 25.86 34.89 1.36
N ASN A 198 26.85 34.53 2.17
CA ASN A 198 27.68 35.48 2.89
C ASN A 198 29.00 35.78 2.16
N ILE A 199 29.63 34.78 1.55
CA ILE A 199 30.96 34.89 0.95
C ILE A 199 30.86 35.08 -0.58
N GLY A 200 30.11 34.20 -1.24
CA GLY A 200 30.00 34.12 -2.69
C GLY A 200 31.15 33.38 -3.36
N VAL A 201 30.94 33.00 -4.63
CA VAL A 201 31.89 32.19 -5.40
C VAL A 201 32.59 33.04 -6.45
N ALA A 202 33.93 32.90 -6.55
CA ALA A 202 34.72 33.49 -7.62
C ALA A 202 34.47 32.80 -8.98
N LYS A 203 34.79 33.49 -10.08
CA LYS A 203 34.82 32.89 -11.41
C LYS A 203 35.98 31.92 -11.59
N GLU A 204 35.80 30.90 -12.43
CA GLU A 204 36.83 29.93 -12.81
C GLU A 204 38.07 30.62 -13.39
N THR A 205 37.90 31.68 -14.18
CA THR A 205 39.02 32.49 -14.69
C THR A 205 39.86 33.17 -13.61
N CYS A 206 39.30 33.41 -12.43
CA CYS A 206 39.99 34.00 -11.28
C CYS A 206 40.70 32.95 -10.43
N PHE A 207 40.11 31.76 -10.29
CA PHE A 207 40.70 30.66 -9.55
C PHE A 207 40.51 29.32 -10.29
N PRO A 208 41.34 29.01 -11.29
CA PRO A 208 41.12 27.84 -12.13
C PRO A 208 41.25 26.53 -11.37
N TYR A 209 40.43 25.55 -11.75
CA TYR A 209 40.44 24.21 -11.20
C TYR A 209 41.74 23.45 -11.50
N THR A 210 42.38 22.92 -10.45
CA THR A 210 43.64 22.18 -10.54
C THR A 210 43.58 20.79 -9.89
N ALA A 211 42.39 20.35 -9.46
CA ALA A 211 42.18 19.06 -8.80
C ALA A 211 43.10 18.82 -7.58
N THR A 212 43.42 19.87 -6.83
CA THR A 212 44.29 19.83 -5.65
C THR A 212 43.87 20.85 -4.59
N ASN A 213 44.23 20.60 -3.33
CA ASN A 213 44.01 21.54 -2.22
C ASN A 213 45.00 22.71 -2.32
N ASN A 214 44.62 23.78 -2.99
CA ASN A 214 45.43 25.00 -3.13
C ASN A 214 45.27 25.91 -1.90
N ASN A 215 46.15 26.90 -1.78
CA ASN A 215 45.94 27.95 -0.80
C ASN A 215 44.83 28.90 -1.28
N CYS A 216 43.81 29.12 -0.48
CA CYS A 216 42.72 30.06 -0.78
C CYS A 216 43.21 31.48 -1.14
N SER A 217 44.38 31.89 -0.65
CA SER A 217 45.00 33.19 -0.98
C SER A 217 45.47 33.30 -2.43
N ASN A 218 45.45 32.21 -3.21
CA ASN A 218 45.84 32.20 -4.62
C ASN A 218 44.77 32.77 -5.56
N LYS A 219 43.55 33.04 -5.06
CA LYS A 219 42.52 33.78 -5.79
C LYS A 219 43.05 35.11 -6.30
N CYS A 220 42.51 35.58 -7.42
CA CYS A 220 42.74 36.95 -7.87
C CYS A 220 42.35 37.97 -6.78
N SER A 221 43.05 39.10 -6.70
CA SER A 221 42.94 40.03 -5.55
C SER A 221 41.60 40.76 -5.40
N ASP A 222 40.82 40.81 -6.48
CA ASP A 222 39.57 41.54 -6.64
C ASP A 222 38.38 40.61 -6.92
N TRP A 223 38.51 39.31 -6.61
CA TRP A 223 37.51 38.29 -6.88
C TRP A 223 36.12 38.60 -6.33
N GLN A 224 36.03 39.28 -5.18
CA GLN A 224 34.75 39.65 -4.56
C GLN A 224 33.92 40.64 -5.38
N VAL A 225 34.53 41.35 -6.33
CA VAL A 225 33.81 42.31 -7.19
C VAL A 225 32.84 41.59 -8.13
N ASP A 226 33.22 40.41 -8.59
CA ASP A 226 32.44 39.60 -9.54
C ASP A 226 31.93 38.30 -8.92
N ALA A 227 31.91 38.21 -7.58
CA ALA A 227 31.47 37.01 -6.87
C ALA A 227 29.96 36.87 -6.88
N TRP A 228 29.48 35.67 -7.24
CA TRP A 228 28.06 35.34 -7.24
C TRP A 228 27.61 34.87 -5.87
N LYS A 229 26.46 35.38 -5.43
CA LYS A 229 25.84 35.06 -4.14
C LYS A 229 24.40 34.62 -4.31
N THR A 230 23.79 34.14 -3.23
CA THR A 230 22.36 33.83 -3.13
C THR A 230 21.73 34.59 -1.95
N LEU A 231 20.39 34.64 -1.89
CA LEU A 231 19.63 35.14 -0.74
C LEU A 231 18.95 34.02 0.05
N GLY A 232 18.97 32.79 -0.48
CA GLY A 232 18.35 31.64 0.16
C GLY A 232 18.63 30.35 -0.60
N TYR A 233 18.28 29.26 0.07
CA TYR A 233 18.31 27.90 -0.45
C TYR A 233 17.12 27.13 0.14
N GLN A 234 16.84 25.97 -0.43
CA GLN A 234 15.84 25.04 0.08
C GLN A 234 16.51 23.68 0.28
N SER A 235 16.31 23.08 1.46
CA SER A 235 16.48 21.64 1.65
C SER A 235 15.16 20.96 1.29
N ILE A 236 15.18 20.04 0.32
CA ILE A 236 13.98 19.35 -0.15
C ILE A 236 13.71 18.17 0.80
N ASP A 237 12.46 18.01 1.21
CA ASP A 237 12.06 16.90 2.06
C ASP A 237 12.09 15.58 1.27
N LEU A 238 13.00 14.71 1.69
CA LEU A 238 13.17 13.35 1.17
C LEU A 238 12.75 12.30 2.21
N ASN A 239 11.93 12.67 3.19
CA ASN A 239 11.22 11.70 4.02
C ASN A 239 9.96 11.22 3.29
N GLY A 240 9.41 10.08 3.72
CA GLY A 240 8.23 9.49 3.11
C GLY A 240 8.53 8.46 2.01
N SER A 241 7.47 8.03 1.34
CA SER A 241 7.47 7.01 0.30
C SER A 241 8.27 7.42 -0.94
N LEU A 242 8.67 6.46 -1.78
CA LEU A 242 9.43 6.75 -3.00
C LEU A 242 8.68 7.75 -3.91
N ASP A 243 7.36 7.60 -4.06
CA ASP A 243 6.57 8.49 -4.91
C ASP A 243 6.48 9.92 -4.36
N GLU A 244 6.37 10.08 -3.04
CA GLU A 244 6.42 11.42 -2.40
C GLU A 244 7.78 12.07 -2.62
N ARG A 245 8.88 11.33 -2.42
CA ARG A 245 10.24 11.85 -2.67
C ARG A 245 10.41 12.24 -4.14
N ILE A 246 9.91 11.42 -5.07
CA ILE A 246 9.90 11.74 -6.50
C ILE A 246 9.10 13.01 -6.78
N ASN A 247 7.89 13.13 -6.25
CA ASN A 247 7.04 14.30 -6.50
C ASN A 247 7.62 15.57 -5.86
N ASN A 248 8.18 15.49 -4.65
CA ASN A 248 8.86 16.59 -3.99
C ASN A 248 10.07 17.07 -4.82
N LEU A 249 10.87 16.14 -5.33
CA LEU A 249 12.01 16.47 -6.19
C LEU A 249 11.57 17.03 -7.55
N LYS A 250 10.52 16.48 -8.18
CA LYS A 250 9.96 17.02 -9.43
C LYS A 250 9.45 18.44 -9.24
N GLN A 251 8.67 18.67 -8.19
CA GLN A 251 8.12 19.98 -7.86
C GLN A 251 9.25 20.98 -7.55
N ALA A 252 10.22 20.58 -6.72
CA ALA A 252 11.38 21.40 -6.43
C ALA A 252 12.18 21.75 -7.69
N LEU A 253 12.28 20.84 -8.66
CA LEU A 253 12.99 21.09 -9.91
C LEU A 253 12.29 22.15 -10.77
N LEU A 254 10.95 22.18 -10.74
CA LEU A 254 10.12 23.17 -11.43
C LEU A 254 10.15 24.53 -10.74
N ASP A 255 10.11 24.55 -9.40
CA ASP A 255 10.04 25.79 -8.61
C ASP A 255 11.40 26.47 -8.43
N TYR A 256 12.45 25.67 -8.21
CA TYR A 256 13.77 26.13 -7.79
C TYR A 256 14.87 25.84 -8.82
N GLY A 257 14.59 25.09 -9.90
CA GLY A 257 15.64 24.76 -10.87
C GLY A 257 16.46 23.54 -10.44
N PRO A 258 17.67 23.35 -11.00
CA PRO A 258 18.53 22.20 -10.71
C PRO A 258 18.76 21.94 -9.21
N ILE A 259 18.97 20.68 -8.84
CA ILE A 259 19.06 20.23 -7.43
C ILE A 259 20.31 19.38 -7.23
N GLU A 260 21.12 19.69 -6.24
CA GLU A 260 22.25 18.83 -5.83
C GLU A 260 21.74 17.68 -4.96
N VAL A 261 22.12 16.46 -5.31
CA VAL A 261 21.78 15.22 -4.60
C VAL A 261 23.01 14.33 -4.46
N GLY A 262 22.95 13.34 -3.58
CA GLY A 262 23.97 12.31 -3.48
C GLY A 262 23.47 10.96 -3.98
N MET A 263 24.38 10.12 -4.50
CA MET A 263 24.08 8.75 -4.94
C MET A 263 25.19 7.75 -4.54
N GLN A 264 24.81 6.48 -4.36
CA GLN A 264 25.71 5.34 -4.25
C GLN A 264 26.30 5.03 -5.62
N VAL A 265 27.59 4.77 -5.68
CA VAL A 265 28.27 4.35 -6.91
C VAL A 265 28.64 2.89 -6.79
N PHE A 266 27.97 2.05 -7.58
CA PHE A 266 28.28 0.63 -7.69
C PHE A 266 29.43 0.36 -8.67
N GLU A 267 30.04 -0.83 -8.61
CA GLU A 267 31.19 -1.21 -9.45
C GLU A 267 30.94 -1.11 -10.96
N ASP A 268 29.68 -1.18 -11.39
CA ASP A 268 29.28 -1.14 -12.80
C ASP A 268 28.96 0.27 -13.34
N PHE A 269 28.68 1.25 -12.47
CA PHE A 269 28.39 2.63 -12.87
C PHE A 269 29.53 3.32 -13.64
N PRO A 270 30.83 3.12 -13.31
CA PRO A 270 31.94 3.62 -14.13
C PRO A 270 31.87 3.24 -15.61
N ASP A 271 31.23 2.09 -15.94
CA ASP A 271 31.05 1.58 -17.29
C ASP A 271 29.77 2.10 -17.97
N TYR A 272 29.02 3.01 -17.36
CA TYR A 272 27.79 3.56 -17.97
C TYR A 272 28.07 4.22 -19.34
N GLY A 273 27.37 3.73 -20.37
CA GLY A 273 27.47 4.22 -21.75
C GLY A 273 26.22 4.94 -22.27
N GLY A 274 25.05 4.73 -21.65
CA GLY A 274 23.78 5.37 -21.99
C GLY A 274 22.56 4.51 -21.62
N GLY A 275 21.35 5.10 -21.66
CA GLY A 275 20.09 4.47 -21.23
C GLY A 275 19.72 4.80 -19.78
N ILE A 276 18.73 4.13 -19.21
CA ILE A 276 18.28 4.35 -17.82
C ILE A 276 19.03 3.39 -16.91
N TYR A 277 20.00 3.91 -16.16
CA TYR A 277 20.84 3.16 -15.25
C TYR A 277 20.03 2.61 -14.07
N SER A 278 20.29 1.34 -13.75
CA SER A 278 19.87 0.65 -12.54
C SER A 278 21.00 -0.32 -12.19
N HIS A 279 21.42 -0.36 -10.93
CA HIS A 279 22.60 -1.16 -10.57
C HIS A 279 22.39 -2.65 -10.87
N THR A 280 23.36 -3.27 -11.52
CA THR A 280 23.33 -4.70 -11.85
C THR A 280 24.21 -5.52 -10.92
N VAL A 281 25.09 -4.87 -10.17
CA VAL A 281 25.99 -5.45 -9.17
C VAL A 281 25.73 -4.87 -7.78
N GLU A 282 25.97 -5.66 -6.74
CA GLU A 282 25.71 -5.26 -5.35
C GLU A 282 26.89 -4.54 -4.67
N TRP A 283 28.06 -4.50 -5.33
CA TRP A 283 29.26 -3.89 -4.73
C TRP A 283 29.34 -2.38 -4.92
N ILE A 284 29.37 -1.69 -3.78
CA ILE A 284 29.48 -0.22 -3.68
C ILE A 284 30.96 0.19 -3.65
N LEU A 285 31.35 1.07 -4.56
CA LEU A 285 32.66 1.72 -4.58
C LEU A 285 32.74 2.88 -3.58
N GLY A 286 31.65 3.62 -3.39
CA GLY A 286 31.56 4.80 -2.52
C GLY A 286 30.33 5.64 -2.83
N TYR A 287 30.34 6.91 -2.42
CA TYR A 287 29.23 7.84 -2.58
C TYR A 287 29.68 9.08 -3.36
N HIS A 288 28.77 9.64 -4.15
CA HIS A 288 29.07 10.69 -5.13
C HIS A 288 27.98 11.76 -5.13
N ALA A 289 28.36 13.03 -5.26
CA ALA A 289 27.42 14.15 -5.37
C ALA A 289 27.25 14.55 -6.84
N VAL A 290 26.00 14.80 -7.25
CA VAL A 290 25.60 15.05 -8.64
C VAL A 290 24.43 16.03 -8.69
N THR A 291 24.09 16.56 -9.86
CA THR A 291 22.99 17.54 -10.00
C THR A 291 21.88 17.00 -10.88
N ILE A 292 20.66 16.88 -10.34
CA ILE A 292 19.44 16.61 -11.12
C ILE A 292 19.10 17.86 -11.92
N VAL A 293 18.92 17.70 -13.23
CA VAL A 293 18.59 18.79 -14.18
C VAL A 293 17.29 18.53 -14.95
N GLY A 294 16.71 17.35 -14.80
CA GLY A 294 15.49 16.94 -15.49
C GLY A 294 14.97 15.62 -14.94
N PHE A 295 13.79 15.22 -15.41
CA PHE A 295 13.19 13.94 -15.13
C PHE A 295 12.38 13.46 -16.33
N GLY A 296 12.08 12.16 -16.34
CA GLY A 296 11.16 11.59 -17.31
C GLY A 296 10.51 10.31 -16.80
N LYS A 297 9.63 9.77 -17.65
CA LYS A 297 8.95 8.50 -17.40
C LYS A 297 9.14 7.58 -18.60
N TYR A 298 9.50 6.33 -18.36
CA TYR A 298 9.63 5.29 -19.37
C TYR A 298 8.93 4.03 -18.87
N ASP A 299 7.90 3.58 -19.60
CA ASP A 299 7.15 2.35 -19.29
C ASP A 299 6.69 2.27 -17.82
N GLY A 300 6.11 3.38 -17.31
CA GLY A 300 5.69 3.48 -15.91
C GLY A 300 6.79 3.87 -14.92
N MET A 301 8.07 3.65 -15.23
CA MET A 301 9.22 3.94 -14.37
C MET A 301 9.64 5.42 -14.47
N ASN A 302 9.74 6.11 -13.33
CA ASN A 302 10.35 7.44 -13.25
C ASN A 302 11.88 7.34 -13.32
N TYR A 303 12.51 8.29 -13.99
CA TYR A 303 13.97 8.41 -14.02
C TYR A 303 14.41 9.87 -13.89
N TRP A 304 15.60 10.07 -13.34
CA TRP A 304 16.26 11.38 -13.22
C TRP A 304 17.23 11.59 -14.39
N ILE A 305 17.31 12.83 -14.89
CA ILE A 305 18.34 13.29 -15.83
C ILE A 305 19.36 14.05 -14.99
N VAL A 306 20.62 13.60 -15.01
CA VAL A 306 21.61 14.03 -14.03
C VAL A 306 22.89 14.49 -14.72
N LYS A 307 23.37 15.68 -14.34
CA LYS A 307 24.68 16.22 -14.73
C LYS A 307 25.76 15.63 -13.82
N ASN A 308 26.77 15.00 -14.42
CA ASN A 308 27.93 14.46 -13.71
C ASN A 308 29.17 15.36 -13.91
N SER A 309 30.25 15.07 -13.17
CA SER A 309 31.52 15.80 -13.14
C SER A 309 32.72 14.95 -13.59
N TRP A 310 32.50 13.94 -14.44
CA TRP A 310 33.56 13.06 -14.98
C TRP A 310 33.94 13.38 -16.44
N GLY A 311 33.57 14.58 -16.89
CA GLY A 311 33.83 15.07 -18.24
C GLY A 311 32.88 14.54 -19.32
N GLU A 312 32.81 15.26 -20.43
CA GLU A 312 31.90 15.00 -21.56
C GLU A 312 32.13 13.65 -22.26
N ASN A 313 33.29 13.03 -22.07
CA ASN A 313 33.61 11.74 -22.70
C ASN A 313 33.01 10.52 -21.96
N TRP A 314 32.40 10.75 -20.79
CA TRP A 314 31.74 9.74 -19.98
C TRP A 314 30.21 9.82 -20.14
N GLY A 315 29.52 8.67 -20.10
CA GLY A 315 28.05 8.62 -20.20
C GLY A 315 27.45 9.24 -21.47
N GLU A 316 26.32 9.92 -21.30
CA GLU A 316 25.57 10.63 -22.34
C GLU A 316 26.08 12.08 -22.46
N GLN A 317 27.33 12.25 -22.93
CA GLN A 317 28.01 13.55 -23.01
C GLN A 317 28.20 14.22 -21.64
N GLY A 318 28.56 13.44 -20.62
CA GLY A 318 28.71 13.90 -19.24
C GLY A 318 27.45 13.83 -18.40
N TYR A 319 26.32 13.47 -19.00
CA TYR A 319 25.07 13.22 -18.31
C TYR A 319 24.81 11.72 -18.16
N PHE A 320 23.89 11.37 -17.28
CA PHE A 320 23.32 10.04 -17.22
C PHE A 320 21.85 10.11 -16.84
N ARG A 321 21.13 9.03 -17.14
CA ARG A 321 19.78 8.80 -16.66
C ARG A 321 19.80 7.64 -15.69
N ILE A 322 19.08 7.77 -14.58
CA ILE A 322 19.04 6.75 -13.52
C ILE A 322 17.60 6.55 -13.06
N ALA A 323 17.21 5.30 -12.83
CA ALA A 323 15.90 4.97 -12.29
C ALA A 323 15.71 5.63 -10.92
N ALA A 324 14.54 6.22 -10.70
CA ALA A 324 14.17 6.72 -9.38
C ALA A 324 14.07 5.57 -8.38
N GLY A 325 14.50 5.79 -7.13
CA GLY A 325 14.61 4.77 -6.09
C GLY A 325 15.85 3.88 -6.19
N ASP A 326 16.68 4.03 -7.22
CA ASP A 326 17.92 3.28 -7.37
C ASP A 326 19.12 4.09 -6.82
N SER A 327 20.13 3.38 -6.33
CA SER A 327 21.40 3.95 -5.86
C SER A 327 21.25 5.04 -4.78
N GLY A 328 20.10 5.08 -4.12
CA GLY A 328 19.78 6.07 -3.09
C GLY A 328 19.71 7.53 -3.58
N ILE A 329 19.67 7.79 -4.90
CA ILE A 329 19.80 9.16 -5.44
C ILE A 329 18.74 10.15 -4.92
N ASP A 330 17.59 9.63 -4.52
CA ASP A 330 16.42 10.37 -4.03
C ASP A 330 16.05 9.99 -2.59
N SER A 331 17.03 9.64 -1.76
CA SER A 331 16.78 9.05 -0.43
C SER A 331 17.44 9.72 0.78
N TRP A 332 18.35 10.68 0.61
CA TRP A 332 19.11 11.19 1.77
C TRP A 332 19.28 12.71 1.85
N PHE A 333 19.72 13.42 0.80
CA PHE A 333 19.75 14.88 0.77
C PHE A 333 19.43 15.42 -0.62
N ALA A 334 18.82 16.60 -0.65
CA ALA A 334 18.58 17.39 -1.85
C ALA A 334 18.61 18.88 -1.52
N PHE A 335 19.45 19.65 -2.20
CA PHE A 335 19.61 21.10 -1.98
C PHE A 335 19.43 21.89 -3.28
N ALA A 336 18.59 22.93 -3.21
CA ALA A 336 18.31 23.83 -4.33
C ALA A 336 18.57 25.30 -3.93
N VAL A 337 18.94 26.14 -4.90
CA VAL A 337 19.01 27.59 -4.69
C VAL A 337 17.61 28.19 -4.92
N THR A 338 17.19 29.15 -4.09
CA THR A 338 15.85 29.77 -4.24
C THR A 338 15.91 31.16 -4.86
N GLN A 339 16.97 31.92 -4.59
CA GLN A 339 17.09 33.28 -5.11
C GLN A 339 18.55 33.73 -5.29
N PRO A 340 18.94 34.22 -6.47
CA PRO A 340 20.29 34.71 -6.73
C PRO A 340 20.48 36.17 -6.26
N ASN A 341 21.71 36.49 -5.87
CA ASN A 341 22.17 37.82 -5.47
C ASN A 341 23.44 38.18 -6.27
N PRO A 342 23.28 38.67 -7.51
CA PRO A 342 24.40 38.89 -8.42
C PRO A 342 25.29 40.05 -7.97
N PRO A 343 26.58 40.07 -8.36
CA PRO A 343 27.49 41.18 -8.07
C PRO A 343 27.08 42.50 -8.75
N THR A 344 26.37 42.40 -9.87
CA THR A 344 25.77 43.52 -10.60
C THR A 344 24.31 43.24 -10.89
N GLN A 345 23.46 44.28 -10.81
CA GLN A 345 22.03 44.13 -11.03
C GLN A 345 21.75 43.50 -12.41
N GLN A 346 21.08 42.35 -12.40
CA GLN A 346 20.58 41.67 -13.58
C GLN A 346 19.09 41.96 -13.73
N ASN A 347 18.61 42.07 -14.97
CA ASN A 347 17.19 42.12 -15.28
C ASN A 347 16.76 40.74 -15.76
N LYS A 348 15.59 40.25 -15.30
CA LYS A 348 14.98 39.07 -15.92
C LYS A 348 14.54 39.41 -17.34
N ASN A 349 14.76 38.49 -18.27
CA ASN A 349 14.20 38.61 -19.61
C ASN A 349 12.77 38.09 -19.58
N CYS A 350 11.78 38.97 -19.76
CA CYS A 350 10.41 38.54 -20.04
C CYS A 350 10.26 38.51 -21.55
N VAL A 351 9.88 37.36 -22.08
CA VAL A 351 9.61 37.17 -23.51
C VAL A 351 8.13 36.86 -23.68
N ASP A 352 7.64 37.12 -24.89
CA ASP A 352 6.31 36.82 -25.44
C ASP A 352 6.64 36.48 -26.92
N GLU A 353 7.28 35.31 -27.19
CA GLU A 353 7.79 34.98 -28.54
C GLU A 353 6.65 34.69 -29.52
N ASP A 354 5.51 34.24 -29.02
CA ASP A 354 4.35 33.89 -29.82
C ASP A 354 3.28 35.01 -29.93
N LEU A 355 3.36 36.05 -29.08
CA LEU A 355 2.51 37.24 -29.05
C LEU A 355 1.07 36.99 -28.59
N ASP A 356 0.84 35.95 -27.79
CA ASP A 356 -0.48 35.57 -27.28
C ASP A 356 -0.93 36.42 -26.06
N GLY A 357 0.00 37.13 -25.43
CA GLY A 357 -0.24 37.99 -24.27
C GLY A 357 0.03 37.32 -22.91
N TYR A 358 0.61 36.12 -22.88
CA TYR A 358 1.31 35.54 -21.75
C TYR A 358 2.83 35.74 -21.94
N CYS A 359 3.61 35.51 -20.89
CA CYS A 359 5.05 35.76 -20.97
C CYS A 359 5.79 34.72 -20.14
N PHE A 360 6.92 34.22 -20.63
CA PHE A 360 7.87 33.50 -19.78
C PHE A 360 8.92 34.47 -19.21
N TRP A 361 9.13 34.43 -17.90
CA TRP A 361 10.08 35.30 -17.18
C TRP A 361 11.09 34.54 -16.33
N GLY A 362 11.19 33.22 -16.46
CA GLY A 362 12.09 32.38 -15.66
C GLY A 362 11.53 32.01 -14.28
N LEU A 363 12.40 31.55 -13.37
CA LEU A 363 12.01 31.14 -12.01
C LEU A 363 11.66 32.34 -11.09
N GLY A 364 10.83 32.10 -10.08
CA GLY A 364 10.41 33.11 -9.08
C GLY A 364 9.38 34.13 -9.59
N GLU A 365 9.12 35.17 -8.78
CA GLU A 365 8.06 36.14 -9.02
C GLU A 365 8.21 36.92 -10.35
N LYS A 366 7.06 37.28 -10.96
CA LYS A 366 6.95 38.09 -12.19
C LYS A 366 7.52 39.50 -11.97
N PRO A 367 8.50 39.95 -12.78
CA PRO A 367 8.97 41.33 -12.73
C PRO A 367 7.88 42.34 -13.10
N ALA A 368 7.77 43.43 -12.32
CA ALA A 368 6.89 44.56 -12.64
C ALA A 368 7.24 45.28 -13.97
N THR A 369 8.38 44.95 -14.57
CA THR A 369 8.86 45.50 -15.84
C THR A 369 8.54 44.63 -17.06
N CYS A 370 7.92 43.46 -16.88
CA CYS A 370 7.41 42.68 -18.01
C CYS A 370 6.36 43.50 -18.79
N PRO A 371 6.20 43.30 -20.11
CA PRO A 371 5.16 43.95 -20.92
C PRO A 371 3.74 43.63 -20.43
N LEU A 372 2.70 44.18 -21.08
CA LEU A 372 1.27 43.98 -20.75
C LEU A 372 0.83 42.52 -21.00
N CYS A 373 1.43 41.57 -20.29
CA CYS A 373 0.98 40.18 -20.23
C CYS A 373 0.11 39.97 -18.99
N ASP A 374 -0.89 39.08 -19.09
CA ASP A 374 -1.94 38.92 -18.09
C ASP A 374 -1.36 38.74 -16.66
N GLU A 375 -2.00 39.31 -15.65
CA GLU A 375 -1.35 39.53 -14.33
C GLU A 375 -1.14 38.23 -13.52
N ILE A 376 -1.71 37.10 -13.95
CA ILE A 376 -1.93 35.94 -13.06
C ILE A 376 -1.27 34.64 -13.55
N ILE A 377 -0.94 34.47 -14.84
CA ILE A 377 -0.52 33.17 -15.41
C ILE A 377 0.86 33.30 -16.07
N LYS A 378 1.78 32.36 -15.72
CA LYS A 378 3.12 32.24 -16.31
C LYS A 378 3.02 31.35 -17.54
N ASP A 379 3.57 31.81 -18.66
CA ASP A 379 3.66 31.02 -19.87
C ASP A 379 4.77 29.97 -19.74
N CYS A 380 4.48 28.73 -20.12
CA CYS A 380 5.39 27.59 -20.01
C CYS A 380 5.83 27.07 -21.38
N ASP A 381 5.23 27.55 -22.48
CA ASP A 381 5.74 27.41 -23.85
C ASP A 381 5.48 28.69 -24.67
N ASP A 382 6.29 29.71 -24.38
CA ASP A 382 6.32 31.03 -25.01
C ASP A 382 6.67 31.02 -26.52
N SER A 383 6.66 29.85 -27.16
CA SER A 383 6.93 29.64 -28.58
C SER A 383 5.72 29.13 -29.38
N ASP A 384 4.57 28.91 -28.73
CA ASP A 384 3.32 28.38 -29.31
C ASP A 384 2.05 29.11 -28.81
N ASP A 385 1.50 30.01 -29.64
CA ASP A 385 0.36 30.90 -29.36
C ASP A 385 -0.99 30.17 -29.17
N THR A 386 -0.98 28.84 -29.13
CA THR A 386 -2.16 27.99 -28.96
C THR A 386 -2.25 27.29 -27.60
N ILE A 387 -1.22 27.44 -26.76
CA ILE A 387 -1.04 26.70 -25.51
C ILE A 387 -1.30 27.63 -24.29
N PHE A 388 -2.52 27.60 -23.75
CA PHE A 388 -2.82 28.23 -22.45
C PHE A 388 -2.43 27.27 -21.32
N GLU A 389 -1.17 27.27 -20.88
CA GLU A 389 -0.70 26.35 -19.84
C GLU A 389 -0.33 27.03 -18.53
N ASN A 390 -0.86 26.47 -17.43
CA ASN A 390 -0.35 26.69 -16.09
C ASN A 390 0.81 25.70 -15.91
N CYS A 391 1.98 26.14 -15.39
CA CYS A 391 3.22 25.32 -15.35
C CYS A 391 3.18 24.06 -14.45
N GLY A 392 1.98 23.57 -14.10
CA GLY A 392 1.72 22.31 -13.43
C GLY A 392 0.71 21.43 -14.17
N ASN A 393 0.62 21.51 -15.50
CA ASN A 393 -0.20 20.59 -16.30
C ASN A 393 0.36 20.46 -17.74
N LEU A 394 1.46 19.72 -17.90
CA LEU A 394 2.11 19.50 -19.20
C LEU A 394 1.85 18.07 -19.66
N ASN A 395 0.93 17.93 -20.63
CA ASN A 395 0.80 16.76 -21.48
C ASN A 395 1.14 17.15 -22.93
N GLU A 396 2.21 16.53 -23.46
CA GLU A 396 2.65 16.49 -24.86
C GLU A 396 3.73 17.50 -25.33
N ALA A 397 4.81 16.98 -25.93
CA ALA A 397 5.81 17.76 -26.66
C ALA A 397 6.22 17.05 -27.98
N LEU A 398 6.41 17.86 -29.03
CA LEU A 398 6.59 17.52 -30.46
C LEU A 398 7.94 16.85 -30.82
N GLY A 399 7.94 15.98 -31.84
CA GLY A 399 9.16 15.37 -32.42
C GLY A 399 9.19 15.41 -33.96
N ILE A 400 10.39 15.55 -34.56
CA ILE A 400 10.63 15.57 -36.03
C ILE A 400 11.04 14.17 -36.53
N LEU A 401 10.46 13.72 -37.66
CA LEU A 401 10.79 12.45 -38.34
C LEU A 401 11.87 12.63 -39.42
N ILE A 402 12.95 11.83 -39.38
CA ILE A 402 13.90 11.65 -40.49
C ILE A 402 14.00 10.15 -40.81
N ALA A 403 13.68 9.78 -42.06
CA ALA A 403 13.72 8.39 -42.52
C ALA A 403 15.14 7.97 -42.95
N ASP A 404 15.59 6.79 -42.48
CA ASP A 404 16.78 6.10 -42.99
C ASP A 404 16.36 4.95 -43.95
N SER A 405 17.32 4.49 -44.73
CA SER A 405 17.20 3.76 -46.00
C SER A 405 16.80 2.27 -45.95
N GLU A 406 16.22 1.77 -44.86
CA GLU A 406 15.67 0.40 -44.79
C GLU A 406 14.17 0.37 -44.47
N PRO A 407 13.35 -0.44 -45.18
CA PRO A 407 11.88 -0.23 -45.24
C PRO A 407 11.09 -0.72 -44.02
N SER A 408 11.74 -1.24 -42.98
CA SER A 408 11.06 -1.94 -41.87
C SER A 408 11.36 -1.38 -40.47
N LYS A 409 12.17 -0.31 -40.35
CA LYS A 409 12.47 0.32 -39.05
C LYS A 409 12.77 1.81 -39.23
N ALA A 410 11.86 2.69 -38.80
CA ALA A 410 12.14 4.12 -38.70
C ALA A 410 12.62 4.43 -37.27
N LYS A 411 13.79 5.04 -37.16
CA LYS A 411 14.34 5.51 -35.88
C LYS A 411 13.95 6.96 -35.68
N VAL A 412 13.37 7.29 -34.53
CA VAL A 412 13.06 8.68 -34.17
C VAL A 412 14.34 9.32 -33.64
N PHE A 413 14.80 10.34 -34.35
CA PHE A 413 15.97 11.10 -33.99
C PHE A 413 15.60 12.55 -33.75
N VAL A 414 15.84 13.05 -32.53
CA VAL A 414 15.81 14.48 -32.27
C VAL A 414 17.21 15.01 -32.54
N LYS A 415 17.29 16.02 -33.41
CA LYS A 415 18.53 16.74 -33.66
C LYS A 415 18.58 17.92 -32.70
N GLU A 416 19.53 17.91 -31.78
CA GLU A 416 19.88 19.09 -30.98
C GLU A 416 20.23 20.26 -31.90
N GLN A 417 19.69 21.45 -31.62
CA GLN A 417 20.21 22.66 -32.25
C GLN A 417 21.70 22.78 -31.90
N ASN A 418 22.54 22.89 -32.94
CA ASN A 418 24.01 23.05 -32.90
C ASN A 418 24.87 21.78 -32.66
N SER A 419 24.28 20.58 -32.74
CA SER A 419 25.01 19.29 -32.68
C SER A 419 24.99 18.56 -34.03
N GLU A 420 26.10 17.89 -34.40
CA GLU A 420 26.12 16.93 -35.52
C GLU A 420 25.59 15.54 -35.10
N ASN A 421 25.28 15.33 -33.82
CA ASN A 421 24.78 14.07 -33.28
C ASN A 421 23.26 14.04 -33.17
N TYR A 422 22.70 12.84 -33.31
CA TYR A 422 21.27 12.57 -33.21
C TYR A 422 20.99 11.77 -31.93
N ILE A 423 19.98 12.17 -31.15
CA ILE A 423 19.58 11.47 -29.93
C ILE A 423 18.44 10.51 -30.27
N TYR A 424 18.60 9.24 -29.89
CA TYR A 424 17.63 8.17 -30.11
C TYR A 424 16.53 8.24 -29.06
N ARG A 425 15.29 8.51 -29.50
CA ARG A 425 14.11 8.64 -28.61
C ARG A 425 13.14 7.44 -28.69
N GLY A 426 13.40 6.45 -29.55
CA GLY A 426 12.62 5.20 -29.66
C GLY A 426 12.51 4.66 -31.09
N GLU A 427 11.98 3.43 -31.24
CA GLU A 427 11.57 2.85 -32.53
C GLU A 427 10.09 3.20 -32.80
N THR A 428 9.75 3.58 -34.03
CA THR A 428 8.35 3.71 -34.49
C THR A 428 8.17 2.93 -35.80
N HIS A 429 7.01 2.30 -35.98
CA HIS A 429 6.66 1.62 -37.23
C HIS A 429 5.96 2.60 -38.18
N ALA A 430 6.67 3.06 -39.19
CA ALA A 430 6.11 3.85 -40.29
C ALA A 430 6.53 3.23 -41.63
N GLU A 431 5.57 2.94 -42.51
CA GLU A 431 5.83 2.42 -43.87
C GLU A 431 5.77 3.59 -44.87
N PHE A 432 6.83 3.77 -45.67
CA PHE A 432 6.91 4.81 -46.70
C PHE A 432 7.16 4.18 -48.08
N ASN A 433 6.30 4.51 -49.06
CA ASN A 433 6.53 4.13 -50.46
C ASN A 433 7.45 5.15 -51.14
N LEU A 434 8.76 4.88 -51.13
CA LEU A 434 9.79 5.76 -51.68
C LEU A 434 10.05 5.48 -53.17
N ASN A 435 9.29 6.14 -54.03
CA ASN A 435 9.74 6.44 -55.39
C ASN A 435 9.62 7.94 -55.65
N SER A 436 10.77 8.59 -55.83
CA SER A 436 11.03 10.02 -56.09
C SER A 436 11.29 10.88 -54.84
N GLY A 437 12.38 11.65 -54.90
CA GLY A 437 13.13 12.17 -53.75
C GLY A 437 12.46 13.23 -52.88
N LEU A 438 13.09 13.41 -51.72
CA LEU A 438 12.84 14.35 -50.60
C LEU A 438 11.72 15.38 -50.80
N ARG A 439 10.73 15.35 -49.90
CA ARG A 439 9.74 16.41 -49.69
C ARG A 439 9.50 16.63 -48.19
N THR A 440 9.41 17.89 -47.80
CA THR A 440 9.21 18.38 -46.42
C THR A 440 7.72 18.59 -46.17
N ILE A 441 7.20 18.16 -45.01
CA ILE A 441 5.81 18.41 -44.57
C ILE A 441 5.86 19.51 -43.49
N LYS A 442 4.93 20.47 -43.55
CA LYS A 442 4.75 21.53 -42.55
C LYS A 442 3.33 21.41 -41.99
N LEU A 443 3.18 21.43 -40.66
CA LEU A 443 1.89 21.40 -39.95
C LEU A 443 1.60 22.82 -39.40
N THR A 444 0.33 23.23 -39.44
CA THR A 444 -0.23 24.42 -38.76
C THR A 444 -1.67 24.08 -38.37
N LYS A 445 -2.14 24.46 -37.17
CA LYS A 445 -3.53 24.23 -36.76
C LYS A 445 -4.22 25.53 -36.34
N GLU A 446 -5.42 25.76 -36.87
CA GLU A 446 -6.44 26.67 -36.33
C GLU A 446 -7.39 25.87 -35.41
N THR A 447 -7.86 26.56 -34.36
CA THR A 447 -8.86 26.22 -33.33
C THR A 447 -10.00 25.33 -33.79
N TYR A 448 -10.57 24.53 -32.87
CA TYR A 448 -11.70 23.68 -33.24
C TYR A 448 -12.75 23.35 -32.17
N GLU A 449 -14.00 23.72 -32.46
CA GLU A 449 -15.10 22.75 -32.57
C GLU A 449 -15.24 22.37 -34.06
N ASP A 450 -15.03 21.07 -34.39
CA ASP A 450 -14.78 20.37 -35.69
C ASP A 450 -13.28 19.99 -35.92
N LEU A 451 -12.76 19.38 -37.00
CA LEU A 451 -11.29 19.30 -37.26
C LEU A 451 -10.98 19.01 -38.74
N ILE A 452 -10.38 19.95 -39.47
CA ILE A 452 -9.97 19.85 -40.89
C ILE A 452 -8.47 20.17 -40.94
N LEU A 453 -7.67 19.19 -41.33
CA LEU A 453 -6.27 19.37 -41.75
C LEU A 453 -6.24 19.73 -43.25
N GLU A 454 -5.59 20.84 -43.60
CA GLU A 454 -5.13 21.10 -44.97
C GLU A 454 -3.64 20.74 -45.08
N VAL A 455 -3.31 19.87 -46.04
CA VAL A 455 -1.94 19.52 -46.39
C VAL A 455 -1.66 19.99 -47.81
N GLU A 456 -0.72 20.94 -47.95
CA GLU A 456 -0.27 21.40 -49.26
C GLU A 456 0.76 20.40 -49.83
N ILE A 457 0.41 19.70 -50.92
CA ILE A 457 1.37 18.91 -51.70
C ILE A 457 1.55 19.55 -53.07
N THR A 458 2.73 20.11 -53.33
CA THR A 458 3.17 20.50 -54.68
C THR A 458 3.67 19.24 -55.39
N GLU A 459 3.07 18.64 -56.42
CA GLU A 459 2.33 19.17 -57.56
C GLU A 459 1.08 18.30 -57.80
N GLY A 460 -0.10 18.94 -57.84
CA GLY A 460 -1.08 18.65 -58.90
C GLY A 460 -2.28 17.77 -58.59
N GLU A 461 -2.67 17.52 -57.34
CA GLU A 461 -4.06 17.19 -56.94
C GLU A 461 -4.19 17.15 -55.40
N GLU A 462 -5.02 18.03 -54.81
CA GLU A 462 -5.34 18.07 -53.37
C GLU A 462 -6.16 16.84 -52.94
N LYS A 463 -5.77 16.20 -51.82
CA LYS A 463 -6.60 15.24 -51.09
C LYS A 463 -6.61 15.58 -49.60
N LYS A 464 -7.81 15.81 -49.05
CA LYS A 464 -8.04 16.01 -47.60
C LYS A 464 -7.88 14.69 -46.86
N ILE A 465 -7.17 14.70 -45.73
CA ILE A 465 -6.92 13.53 -44.87
C ILE A 465 -7.41 13.88 -43.45
N ASN A 466 -8.23 13.01 -42.88
CA ASN A 466 -8.89 13.14 -41.58
C ASN A 466 -7.89 12.92 -40.40
N PRO A 467 -7.79 13.80 -39.39
CA PRO A 467 -6.89 13.65 -38.23
C PRO A 467 -7.05 12.34 -37.43
N TYR A 468 -8.23 11.71 -37.45
CA TYR A 468 -8.42 10.37 -36.89
C TYR A 468 -7.63 9.27 -37.63
N LEU A 469 -6.86 9.61 -38.66
CA LEU A 469 -5.92 8.74 -39.37
C LEU A 469 -4.53 8.70 -38.70
N LEU A 470 -4.29 9.36 -37.56
CA LEU A 470 -2.97 9.41 -36.90
C LEU A 470 -2.84 8.68 -35.55
N LEU A 471 -3.95 8.33 -34.88
CA LEU A 471 -3.89 7.50 -33.66
C LEU A 471 -3.30 6.13 -34.03
N ALA A 472 -2.52 5.50 -33.15
CA ALA A 472 -2.13 4.10 -33.33
C ALA A 472 -3.23 3.21 -32.74
N PRO A 473 -3.51 2.03 -33.34
CA PRO A 473 -4.35 1.06 -32.67
C PRO A 473 -3.73 0.68 -31.32
N ARG A 474 -4.52 0.52 -30.26
CA ARG A 474 -4.03 0.07 -28.95
C ARG A 474 -5.13 -0.58 -28.14
N LEU A 475 -4.75 -1.50 -27.27
CA LEU A 475 -5.59 -1.95 -26.15
C LEU A 475 -5.42 -0.98 -25.00
N ILE A 476 -6.53 -0.59 -24.38
CA ILE A 476 -6.56 0.20 -23.14
C ILE A 476 -7.03 -0.76 -22.06
N HIS A 477 -6.29 -0.81 -20.97
CA HIS A 477 -6.61 -1.69 -19.85
C HIS A 477 -8.00 -1.35 -19.32
N PRO A 478 -8.99 -2.25 -19.43
CA PRO A 478 -10.28 -2.03 -18.78
C PRO A 478 -10.03 -2.17 -17.28
N GLU A 479 -10.38 -1.16 -16.48
CA GLU A 479 -10.58 -1.28 -15.03
C GLU A 479 -9.39 -1.49 -14.07
N GLU A 480 -8.12 -1.44 -14.51
CA GLU A 480 -6.93 -1.71 -13.65
C GLU A 480 -6.95 -3.08 -12.91
N ARG A 481 -7.84 -4.01 -13.30
CA ARG A 481 -7.89 -5.41 -12.84
C ARG A 481 -7.14 -6.37 -13.77
N ASP A 482 -6.29 -7.22 -13.22
CA ASP A 482 -5.57 -8.26 -13.98
C ASP A 482 -6.18 -9.66 -13.80
N ILE A 483 -7.18 -9.80 -12.93
CA ILE A 483 -7.93 -11.04 -12.64
C ILE A 483 -9.41 -10.77 -12.90
N PHE A 484 -10.08 -11.69 -13.61
CA PHE A 484 -11.50 -11.58 -13.96
C PHE A 484 -12.24 -12.92 -13.80
N LYS A 485 -13.56 -12.87 -13.58
CA LYS A 485 -14.42 -14.05 -13.46
C LYS A 485 -14.46 -14.86 -14.76
N LEU A 486 -14.14 -16.15 -14.71
CA LEU A 486 -14.33 -17.04 -15.86
C LEU A 486 -15.83 -17.25 -16.12
N GLY A 487 -16.27 -17.02 -17.35
CA GLY A 487 -17.67 -17.10 -17.77
C GLY A 487 -18.39 -15.75 -17.85
N SER A 488 -17.72 -14.65 -17.49
CA SER A 488 -18.25 -13.29 -17.69
C SER A 488 -17.97 -12.75 -19.11
N VAL A 489 -18.61 -11.62 -19.44
CA VAL A 489 -18.34 -10.87 -20.67
C VAL A 489 -17.47 -9.68 -20.31
N LEU A 490 -16.26 -9.63 -20.86
CA LEU A 490 -15.32 -8.54 -20.63
C LEU A 490 -15.37 -7.51 -21.76
N GLU A 491 -15.51 -6.24 -21.41
CA GLU A 491 -15.37 -5.15 -22.37
C GLU A 491 -13.89 -4.89 -22.64
N ILE A 492 -13.44 -5.16 -23.85
CA ILE A 492 -12.08 -4.84 -24.30
C ILE A 492 -12.11 -3.42 -24.84
N ILE A 493 -11.52 -2.50 -24.08
CA ILE A 493 -11.42 -1.09 -24.46
C ILE A 493 -10.17 -0.87 -25.30
N GLY A 494 -10.28 -0.01 -26.30
CA GLY A 494 -9.14 0.30 -27.14
C GLY A 494 -9.37 1.47 -28.08
N THR A 495 -8.38 1.72 -28.90
CA THR A 495 -8.46 2.70 -29.98
C THR A 495 -8.24 1.95 -31.29
N ILE A 496 -9.18 2.07 -32.24
CA ILE A 496 -9.08 1.66 -33.64
C ILE A 496 -9.18 2.93 -34.51
N PRO A 497 -8.05 3.41 -35.06
CA PRO A 497 -8.00 4.60 -35.90
C PRO A 497 -8.65 4.40 -37.27
N SER A 498 -9.05 5.49 -37.92
CA SER A 498 -9.72 5.44 -39.23
C SER A 498 -8.88 4.95 -40.41
N HIS A 499 -7.57 4.72 -40.22
CA HIS A 499 -6.68 4.18 -41.25
C HIS A 499 -6.54 2.65 -41.16
N VAL A 500 -7.11 2.04 -40.12
CA VAL A 500 -7.25 0.60 -39.98
C VAL A 500 -8.45 0.19 -40.83
N ASP A 501 -8.22 -0.72 -41.79
CA ASP A 501 -9.28 -1.24 -42.66
C ASP A 501 -10.18 -2.19 -41.90
N ASN A 502 -9.55 -3.08 -41.16
CA ASN A 502 -10.20 -4.02 -40.27
C ASN A 502 -9.26 -4.35 -39.13
N TYR A 503 -9.83 -4.73 -38.00
CA TYR A 503 -9.08 -5.19 -36.85
C TYR A 503 -9.65 -6.51 -36.37
N ILE A 504 -8.77 -7.27 -35.73
CA ILE A 504 -9.05 -8.60 -35.22
C ILE A 504 -8.63 -8.58 -33.75
N VAL A 505 -9.55 -8.94 -32.86
CA VAL A 505 -9.25 -9.20 -31.46
C VAL A 505 -9.30 -10.71 -31.28
N GLU A 506 -8.19 -11.28 -30.82
CA GLU A 506 -8.00 -12.70 -30.60
C GLU A 506 -7.51 -12.95 -29.18
N PHE A 507 -7.68 -14.18 -28.69
CA PHE A 507 -7.07 -14.63 -27.45
C PHE A 507 -6.28 -15.92 -27.64
N GLU A 508 -5.31 -16.10 -26.76
CA GLU A 508 -4.50 -17.31 -26.63
C GLU A 508 -4.48 -17.73 -25.17
N GLU A 509 -4.73 -19.02 -24.93
CA GLU A 509 -4.61 -19.61 -23.60
C GLU A 509 -3.16 -20.07 -23.37
N GLU A 510 -2.58 -19.78 -22.20
CA GLU A 510 -1.23 -20.22 -21.85
C GLU A 510 -1.09 -21.77 -21.88
N SER A 511 -2.21 -22.48 -21.67
CA SER A 511 -2.31 -23.94 -21.76
C SER A 511 -2.13 -24.48 -23.20
N ASN A 512 -2.34 -23.65 -24.21
CA ASN A 512 -2.27 -24.00 -25.63
C ASN A 512 -1.56 -22.91 -26.46
N PRO A 513 -0.25 -22.68 -26.20
CA PRO A 513 0.49 -21.60 -26.82
C PRO A 513 0.63 -21.81 -28.33
N GLY A 514 0.49 -20.74 -29.09
CA GLY A 514 0.51 -20.66 -30.53
C GLY A 514 -0.87 -20.79 -31.20
N VAL A 515 -1.95 -21.00 -30.45
CA VAL A 515 -3.32 -21.11 -30.97
C VAL A 515 -4.13 -19.88 -30.58
N TRP A 516 -4.34 -18.99 -31.55
CA TRP A 516 -5.14 -17.78 -31.40
C TRP A 516 -6.58 -18.03 -31.84
N ASN A 517 -7.53 -17.72 -30.97
CA ASN A 517 -8.97 -17.86 -31.19
C ASN A 517 -9.60 -16.48 -31.36
N LEU A 518 -10.50 -16.36 -32.33
CA LEU A 518 -11.17 -15.09 -32.64
C LEU A 518 -12.17 -14.70 -31.54
N ILE A 519 -12.02 -13.51 -30.96
CA ILE A 519 -13.03 -12.85 -30.13
C ILE A 519 -13.96 -12.05 -31.03
N TYR A 520 -13.37 -11.09 -31.76
CA TYR A 520 -14.12 -10.13 -32.55
C TYR A 520 -13.32 -9.70 -33.77
N GLN A 521 -14.03 -9.39 -34.84
CA GLN A 521 -13.44 -8.80 -36.04
C GLN A 521 -14.45 -7.84 -36.64
N ASP A 522 -14.02 -6.59 -36.81
CA ASP A 522 -14.83 -5.58 -37.48
C ASP A 522 -13.94 -4.57 -38.23
N SER A 523 -14.61 -3.61 -38.86
CA SER A 523 -14.04 -2.49 -39.60
C SER A 523 -14.72 -1.21 -39.13
N GLY A 524 -13.96 -0.20 -38.75
CA GLY A 524 -14.54 1.03 -38.20
C GLY A 524 -13.52 1.85 -37.44
N THR A 525 -13.94 3.02 -36.97
CA THR A 525 -13.13 3.89 -36.12
C THR A 525 -13.73 3.90 -34.71
N ILE A 526 -12.93 3.57 -33.72
CA ILE A 526 -13.30 3.50 -32.30
C ILE A 526 -12.21 4.22 -31.52
N ILE A 527 -12.54 5.15 -30.64
CA ILE A 527 -11.53 5.96 -29.92
C ILE A 527 -11.81 5.85 -28.43
N GLU A 528 -10.90 5.19 -27.70
CA GLU A 528 -10.97 5.02 -26.24
C GLU A 528 -12.32 4.48 -25.75
N ASP A 529 -12.84 3.50 -26.48
CA ASP A 529 -14.16 2.93 -26.27
C ASP A 529 -14.09 1.41 -26.48
N VAL A 530 -15.20 0.71 -26.25
CA VAL A 530 -15.27 -0.75 -26.36
C VAL A 530 -15.02 -1.17 -27.82
N ILE A 531 -13.92 -1.90 -28.05
CA ILE A 531 -13.54 -2.41 -29.38
C ILE A 531 -13.99 -3.85 -29.60
N ALA A 532 -14.22 -4.60 -28.51
CA ALA A 532 -14.73 -5.96 -28.53
C ALA A 532 -15.35 -6.33 -27.17
N GLU A 533 -16.32 -7.25 -27.18
CA GLU A 533 -16.81 -7.93 -25.98
C GLU A 533 -16.26 -9.37 -26.00
N PHE A 534 -15.59 -9.78 -24.92
CA PHE A 534 -15.02 -11.11 -24.78
C PHE A 534 -15.83 -11.94 -23.80
N ASP A 535 -16.70 -12.80 -24.34
CA ASP A 535 -17.36 -13.86 -23.57
C ASP A 535 -16.33 -14.92 -23.19
N THR A 536 -15.89 -14.90 -21.94
CA THR A 536 -14.85 -15.78 -21.42
C THR A 536 -15.32 -17.22 -21.21
N SER A 537 -16.62 -17.51 -21.34
CA SER A 537 -17.16 -18.88 -21.26
C SER A 537 -16.64 -19.82 -22.36
N ILE A 538 -16.04 -19.26 -23.42
CA ILE A 538 -15.45 -20.00 -24.52
C ILE A 538 -14.03 -20.51 -24.23
N VAL A 539 -13.41 -20.04 -23.15
CA VAL A 539 -12.07 -20.45 -22.71
C VAL A 539 -12.13 -21.83 -22.06
N SER A 540 -11.08 -22.64 -22.24
CA SER A 540 -11.09 -24.04 -21.79
C SER A 540 -11.06 -24.25 -20.26
N GLY A 541 -10.63 -23.24 -19.50
CA GLY A 541 -10.60 -23.26 -18.04
C GLY A 541 -9.87 -22.06 -17.42
N GLU A 542 -9.66 -22.11 -16.11
CA GLU A 542 -8.87 -21.15 -15.33
C GLU A 542 -7.45 -21.00 -15.90
N GLY A 543 -6.92 -19.77 -15.92
CA GLY A 543 -5.53 -19.53 -16.30
C GLY A 543 -5.27 -18.17 -16.95
N LYS A 544 -4.01 -17.98 -17.36
CA LYS A 544 -3.59 -16.77 -18.07
C LYS A 544 -4.07 -16.79 -19.51
N ILE A 545 -4.61 -15.66 -19.94
CA ILE A 545 -5.08 -15.40 -21.29
C ILE A 545 -4.31 -14.21 -21.84
N ASN A 546 -3.70 -14.41 -22.99
CA ASN A 546 -3.11 -13.32 -23.78
C ASN A 546 -4.17 -12.85 -24.77
N ILE A 547 -4.60 -11.60 -24.66
CA ILE A 547 -5.49 -10.95 -25.63
C ILE A 547 -4.62 -10.18 -26.61
N ARG A 548 -4.82 -10.42 -27.90
CA ARG A 548 -4.14 -9.72 -28.99
C ARG A 548 -5.12 -8.89 -29.80
N LEU A 549 -4.78 -7.62 -29.99
CA LEU A 549 -5.36 -6.78 -31.03
C LEU A 549 -4.43 -6.78 -32.25
N THR A 550 -4.92 -7.28 -33.37
CA THR A 550 -4.26 -7.25 -34.68
C THR A 550 -5.00 -6.26 -35.58
N ALA A 551 -4.38 -5.11 -35.85
CA ALA A 551 -4.97 -4.09 -36.71
C ALA A 551 -4.38 -4.14 -38.13
N ASN A 552 -5.22 -4.39 -39.14
CA ASN A 552 -4.82 -4.50 -40.54
C ASN A 552 -5.05 -3.17 -41.28
N LYS A 553 -3.98 -2.63 -41.88
CA LYS A 553 -4.06 -1.39 -42.67
C LYS A 553 -4.68 -1.60 -44.05
N ILE A 554 -5.31 -0.56 -44.59
CA ILE A 554 -6.00 -0.52 -45.91
C ILE A 554 -5.09 -0.92 -47.09
N ASP A 555 -3.79 -0.77 -46.90
CA ASP A 555 -2.71 -1.03 -47.85
C ASP A 555 -2.35 -2.53 -47.99
N GLY A 556 -2.86 -3.37 -47.06
CA GLY A 556 -2.77 -4.83 -47.11
C GLY A 556 -1.43 -5.46 -46.73
N ASN A 557 -0.45 -4.71 -46.18
CA ASN A 557 0.91 -5.23 -45.93
C ASN A 557 1.45 -5.11 -44.49
N ILE A 558 0.77 -4.44 -43.54
CA ILE A 558 1.21 -4.41 -42.13
C ILE A 558 0.03 -4.70 -41.19
N SER A 559 0.24 -5.68 -40.31
CA SER A 559 -0.52 -5.93 -39.09
C SER A 559 0.29 -5.45 -37.89
N GLU A 560 -0.29 -4.61 -37.03
CA GLU A 560 0.29 -4.26 -35.72
C GLU A 560 -0.40 -5.08 -34.64
N ASP A 561 0.40 -5.75 -33.79
CA ASP A 561 -0.07 -6.66 -32.75
C ASP A 561 0.21 -6.06 -31.36
N PHE A 562 -0.84 -5.91 -30.56
CA PHE A 562 -0.76 -5.49 -29.15
C PHE A 562 -1.21 -6.64 -28.28
N ILE A 563 -0.37 -7.06 -27.32
CA ILE A 563 -0.69 -8.17 -26.43
C ILE A 563 -0.88 -7.64 -25.02
N TYR A 564 -1.98 -8.04 -24.40
CA TYR A 564 -2.32 -7.76 -23.02
C TYR A 564 -2.67 -9.07 -22.32
N ASN A 565 -2.29 -9.22 -21.04
CA ASN A 565 -2.45 -10.48 -20.33
C ASN A 565 -3.44 -10.29 -19.18
N ILE A 566 -4.40 -11.20 -19.08
CA ILE A 566 -5.33 -11.31 -17.96
C ILE A 566 -5.23 -12.70 -17.34
N TYR A 567 -5.74 -12.85 -16.12
CA TYR A 567 -5.97 -14.14 -15.49
C TYR A 567 -7.47 -14.35 -15.33
N LEU A 568 -7.98 -15.49 -15.79
CA LEU A 568 -9.37 -15.87 -15.57
C LEU A 568 -9.45 -16.83 -14.41
N ASP A 569 -10.22 -16.45 -13.39
CA ASP A 569 -10.48 -17.23 -12.19
C ASP A 569 -11.98 -17.56 -12.11
N PRO A 570 -12.41 -18.82 -12.07
CA PRO A 570 -13.83 -19.17 -11.97
C PRO A 570 -14.47 -18.82 -10.62
N MET A 571 -13.66 -18.62 -9.57
CA MET A 571 -14.15 -18.37 -8.23
C MET A 571 -14.22 -16.88 -7.89
N ILE A 572 -13.45 -16.01 -8.55
CA ILE A 572 -13.51 -14.56 -8.24
C ILE A 572 -14.90 -14.01 -8.60
N LYS A 573 -15.48 -13.17 -7.75
CA LYS A 573 -16.75 -12.52 -8.06
C LYS A 573 -16.61 -11.48 -9.17
N GLU A 574 -17.68 -11.25 -9.90
CA GLU A 574 -17.74 -10.17 -10.89
C GLU A 574 -17.66 -8.81 -10.15
N GLY A 575 -16.94 -7.84 -10.70
CA GLY A 575 -16.67 -6.58 -9.99
C GLY A 575 -15.47 -6.63 -9.03
N TRP A 576 -14.81 -7.79 -8.86
CA TRP A 576 -13.64 -7.94 -7.99
C TRP A 576 -12.38 -8.30 -8.81
N PRO A 577 -11.16 -7.91 -8.36
CA PRO A 577 -10.84 -7.24 -7.10
C PRO A 577 -11.22 -5.75 -7.06
N PHE A 578 -11.47 -5.24 -5.85
CA PHE A 578 -11.57 -3.81 -5.56
C PHE A 578 -10.16 -3.24 -5.38
N VAL A 579 -9.87 -2.10 -6.01
CA VAL A 579 -8.53 -1.46 -6.00
C VAL A 579 -8.61 -0.14 -5.24
N PHE A 580 -7.88 -0.01 -4.12
CA PHE A 580 -8.00 1.12 -3.19
C PHE A 580 -7.68 2.47 -3.86
N GLY A 581 -6.66 2.50 -4.73
CA GLY A 581 -6.13 3.73 -5.34
C GLY A 581 -7.08 4.45 -6.31
N ASN A 582 -8.13 3.78 -6.82
CA ASN A 582 -9.05 4.34 -7.82
C ASN A 582 -9.94 5.46 -7.28
N TYR A 583 -10.13 5.55 -5.96
CA TYR A 583 -11.15 6.40 -5.37
C TYR A 583 -10.63 7.67 -4.69
N ILE A 584 -9.37 7.70 -4.23
CA ILE A 584 -8.87 8.81 -3.38
C ILE A 584 -7.45 9.31 -3.70
N GLY A 585 -6.69 8.68 -4.60
CA GLY A 585 -5.39 9.18 -5.05
C GLY A 585 -4.27 9.22 -4.00
N GLU A 586 -4.42 8.50 -2.87
CA GLU A 586 -3.46 8.39 -1.77
C GLU A 586 -3.04 6.92 -1.57
N ASN A 587 -1.82 6.67 -1.05
CA ASN A 587 -1.35 5.31 -0.74
C ASN A 587 -1.99 4.80 0.56
N GLU A 588 -3.01 3.95 0.44
CA GLU A 588 -3.62 3.22 1.54
C GLU A 588 -2.86 1.91 1.83
N GLY A 589 -1.65 2.01 2.36
CA GLY A 589 -0.89 0.84 2.78
C GLY A 589 -1.38 0.26 4.12
N GLN A 590 -1.88 -0.98 4.10
CA GLN A 590 -2.30 -1.83 5.22
C GLN A 590 -3.82 -1.90 5.44
N SER A 591 -4.46 -2.87 4.79
CA SER A 591 -5.71 -3.45 5.27
C SER A 591 -5.42 -4.66 6.16
N TYR A 592 -6.01 -4.67 7.36
CA TYR A 592 -6.05 -5.85 8.24
C TYR A 592 -7.49 -6.35 8.27
N ASN A 593 -7.64 -7.67 8.21
CA ASN A 593 -8.86 -8.47 8.40
C ASN A 593 -10.19 -7.73 8.09
N PRO A 594 -10.76 -7.88 6.89
CA PRO A 594 -12.07 -7.29 6.57
C PRO A 594 -13.18 -7.86 7.46
N ILE A 595 -14.20 -7.07 7.73
CA ILE A 595 -15.39 -7.47 8.49
C ILE A 595 -16.57 -7.57 7.55
N ILE A 596 -17.44 -8.52 7.82
CA ILE A 596 -18.65 -8.78 7.05
C ILE A 596 -19.83 -8.63 8.00
N GLU A 597 -20.69 -7.66 7.72
CA GLU A 597 -21.86 -7.38 8.57
C GLU A 597 -22.97 -6.74 7.74
N ASP A 598 -24.21 -7.08 8.04
CA ASP A 598 -25.39 -6.37 7.50
C ASP A 598 -25.57 -5.09 8.32
N LEU A 599 -25.15 -3.96 7.74
CA LEU A 599 -25.16 -2.68 8.44
C LEU A 599 -26.53 -2.01 8.37
N ASP A 600 -27.22 -2.07 7.22
CA ASP A 600 -28.51 -1.40 7.00
C ASP A 600 -29.75 -2.30 7.20
N ASN A 601 -29.54 -3.52 7.69
CA ASN A 601 -30.55 -4.51 7.98
C ASN A 601 -31.42 -4.87 6.76
N ASP A 602 -30.85 -4.83 5.55
CA ASP A 602 -31.55 -5.16 4.31
C ASP A 602 -31.48 -6.67 3.95
N GLY A 603 -30.67 -7.43 4.71
CA GLY A 603 -30.43 -8.86 4.54
C GLY A 603 -29.26 -9.21 3.61
N GLU A 604 -28.65 -8.22 2.97
CA GLU A 604 -27.37 -8.30 2.29
C GLU A 604 -26.26 -7.81 3.23
N LYS A 605 -25.04 -8.34 3.08
CA LYS A 605 -23.93 -7.97 3.97
C LYS A 605 -22.95 -7.02 3.28
N GLU A 606 -22.51 -6.00 4.02
CA GLU A 606 -21.46 -5.08 3.61
C GLU A 606 -20.09 -5.59 4.05
N ILE A 607 -19.06 -5.10 3.35
CA ILE A 607 -17.66 -5.38 3.67
C ILE A 607 -17.04 -4.11 4.24
N ILE A 608 -16.63 -4.17 5.50
CA ILE A 608 -16.00 -3.09 6.23
C ILE A 608 -14.52 -3.37 6.36
N PHE A 609 -13.68 -2.40 6.04
CA PHE A 609 -12.24 -2.53 6.27
C PHE A 609 -11.59 -1.18 6.42
N LYS A 610 -10.41 -1.18 7.04
CA LYS A 610 -9.58 0.02 7.15
C LYS A 610 -8.45 -0.02 6.13
N GLY A 611 -8.12 1.14 5.58
CA GLY A 611 -6.82 1.42 4.98
C GLY A 611 -5.92 2.17 5.97
N SER A 612 -4.85 2.81 5.48
CA SER A 612 -3.99 3.62 6.38
C SER A 612 -4.76 4.81 6.94
N HIS A 613 -5.55 5.50 6.13
CA HIS A 613 -6.12 6.80 6.51
C HIS A 613 -7.63 6.85 6.40
N HIS A 614 -8.22 5.85 5.75
CA HIS A 614 -9.65 5.74 5.54
C HIS A 614 -10.21 4.45 6.10
N ILE A 615 -11.51 4.50 6.41
CA ILE A 615 -12.34 3.31 6.63
C ILE A 615 -13.32 3.26 5.47
N TRP A 616 -13.47 2.07 4.92
CA TRP A 616 -14.31 1.78 3.77
C TRP A 616 -15.45 0.88 4.18
N VAL A 617 -16.59 1.12 3.53
CA VAL A 617 -17.73 0.23 3.52
C VAL A 617 -18.09 0.00 2.05
N LEU A 618 -18.06 -1.26 1.63
CA LEU A 618 -18.36 -1.68 0.27
C LEU A 618 -19.60 -2.56 0.27
N ASN A 619 -20.42 -2.40 -0.77
CA ASN A 619 -21.45 -3.36 -1.10
C ASN A 619 -20.81 -4.67 -1.60
N LYS A 620 -21.57 -5.77 -1.56
CA LYS A 620 -21.17 -7.09 -2.11
C LYS A 620 -20.63 -7.09 -3.56
N ASP A 621 -21.06 -6.13 -4.39
CA ASP A 621 -20.63 -6.01 -5.79
C ASP A 621 -19.32 -5.21 -5.96
N GLY A 622 -18.69 -4.80 -4.84
CA GLY A 622 -17.47 -4.00 -4.81
C GLY A 622 -17.70 -2.51 -5.06
N THR A 623 -18.96 -2.04 -5.15
CA THR A 623 -19.25 -0.60 -5.21
C THR A 623 -19.21 0.02 -3.82
N LEU A 624 -18.91 1.31 -3.76
CA LEU A 624 -18.87 2.07 -2.51
C LEU A 624 -20.28 2.21 -1.91
N PHE A 625 -20.40 2.00 -0.60
CA PHE A 625 -21.66 2.17 0.12
C PHE A 625 -22.06 3.66 0.14
N ASN A 626 -23.20 4.01 -0.46
CA ASN A 626 -23.57 5.39 -0.84
C ASN A 626 -24.13 6.27 0.31
N ASN A 627 -23.59 6.10 1.51
CA ASN A 627 -24.06 6.74 2.75
C ASN A 627 -22.90 7.44 3.47
N GLY A 628 -22.09 8.24 2.75
CA GLY A 628 -21.03 9.04 3.37
C GLY A 628 -19.67 8.36 3.53
N TRP A 629 -19.49 7.15 3.00
CA TRP A 629 -18.21 6.43 2.99
C TRP A 629 -17.37 6.76 1.73
N PRO A 630 -16.03 6.63 1.78
CA PRO A 630 -15.21 6.27 2.93
C PRO A 630 -15.02 7.43 3.92
N GLN A 631 -14.74 7.11 5.19
CA GLN A 631 -14.45 8.10 6.23
C GLN A 631 -12.94 8.35 6.35
N LYS A 632 -12.50 9.61 6.29
CA LYS A 632 -11.09 10.02 6.44
C LYS A 632 -10.83 10.64 7.81
N LYS A 633 -10.15 9.94 8.71
CA LYS A 633 -9.79 10.45 10.05
C LYS A 633 -8.52 9.80 10.61
N GLY A 634 -7.36 10.07 10.00
CA GLY A 634 -6.03 9.75 10.54
C GLY A 634 -5.30 11.00 11.05
N CYS A 635 -4.29 10.82 11.90
CA CYS A 635 -3.43 11.91 12.36
C CYS A 635 -2.68 12.58 11.19
N TYR A 636 -2.63 13.91 11.19
CA TYR A 636 -1.93 14.68 10.16
C TYR A 636 -0.40 14.65 10.39
N ASN A 637 0.30 13.81 9.62
CA ASN A 637 1.68 13.98 9.10
C ASN A 637 2.24 12.64 8.58
N GLY A 638 1.67 12.13 7.48
CA GLY A 638 2.33 11.20 6.53
C GLY A 638 2.86 9.84 7.02
N SER A 639 2.74 9.47 8.30
CA SER A 639 3.44 8.30 8.85
C SER A 639 2.60 7.40 9.75
N SER A 640 1.35 7.77 10.07
CA SER A 640 0.59 7.13 11.15
C SER A 640 -0.91 7.08 10.82
N GLY A 641 -1.37 5.86 10.54
CA GLY A 641 -2.74 5.53 10.16
C GLY A 641 -3.44 4.63 11.19
N PHE A 642 -4.66 4.18 10.86
CA PHE A 642 -5.36 3.10 11.59
C PHE A 642 -4.48 1.84 11.61
N VAL A 643 -4.36 1.17 12.76
CA VAL A 643 -3.44 0.03 12.96
C VAL A 643 -4.21 -1.28 13.03
N TYR A 644 -5.27 -1.33 13.82
CA TYR A 644 -6.05 -2.53 14.09
C TYR A 644 -7.36 -2.55 13.26
N PRO A 645 -7.98 -3.72 13.05
CA PRO A 645 -9.30 -3.81 12.41
C PRO A 645 -10.38 -3.06 13.21
N PRO A 646 -11.37 -2.43 12.54
CA PRO A 646 -12.53 -1.79 13.19
C PRO A 646 -13.44 -2.81 13.89
N SER A 647 -14.36 -2.43 14.74
CA SER A 647 -15.40 -3.32 15.31
C SER A 647 -16.77 -2.80 14.91
N VAL A 648 -17.75 -3.71 14.80
CA VAL A 648 -19.12 -3.35 14.41
C VAL A 648 -20.14 -3.86 15.43
N GLY A 649 -21.05 -2.99 15.87
CA GLY A 649 -22.10 -3.33 16.83
C GLY A 649 -22.93 -2.11 17.23
N ASP A 650 -24.11 -2.35 17.80
CA ASP A 650 -25.03 -1.33 18.33
C ASP A 650 -24.48 -0.82 19.68
N ILE A 651 -23.72 0.27 19.64
CA ILE A 651 -23.07 0.81 20.84
C ILE A 651 -23.95 1.80 21.58
N ASP A 652 -24.89 2.46 20.91
CA ASP A 652 -25.74 3.49 21.52
C ASP A 652 -27.18 3.03 21.85
N GLY A 653 -27.51 1.78 21.50
CA GLY A 653 -28.74 1.08 21.83
C GLY A 653 -29.94 1.52 21.00
N ASP A 654 -29.73 2.11 19.84
CA ASP A 654 -30.80 2.58 18.97
C ASP A 654 -31.37 1.50 18.02
N GLY A 655 -30.69 0.35 17.94
CA GLY A 655 -31.06 -0.81 17.14
C GLY A 655 -30.38 -0.88 15.77
N GLU A 656 -29.62 0.14 15.37
CA GLU A 656 -28.73 0.11 14.21
C GLU A 656 -27.29 -0.22 14.66
N LYS A 657 -26.39 -0.52 13.72
CA LYS A 657 -25.00 -0.89 14.04
C LYS A 657 -24.03 0.23 13.66
N GLU A 658 -23.05 0.47 14.53
CA GLU A 658 -22.04 1.49 14.34
C GLU A 658 -20.68 0.86 14.04
N ILE A 659 -19.81 1.64 13.39
CA ILE A 659 -18.43 1.25 13.10
C ILE A 659 -17.49 1.98 14.04
N LEU A 660 -16.75 1.23 14.85
CA LEU A 660 -15.80 1.73 15.85
C LEU A 660 -14.35 1.41 15.44
N ILE A 661 -13.42 2.35 15.62
CA ILE A 661 -11.98 2.10 15.42
C ILE A 661 -11.11 2.96 16.35
N GLU A 662 -9.89 2.52 16.62
CA GLU A 662 -8.89 3.33 17.29
C GLU A 662 -8.30 4.42 16.37
N ALA A 663 -7.78 5.50 16.94
CA ALA A 663 -7.21 6.62 16.21
C ALA A 663 -5.72 6.79 16.52
N HIS A 664 -4.87 5.83 16.15
CA HIS A 664 -3.43 5.98 16.39
C HIS A 664 -2.53 5.09 15.51
N GLY A 665 -1.34 5.58 15.12
CA GLY A 665 -0.31 4.84 14.38
C GLY A 665 0.74 4.11 15.22
N TRP A 666 1.66 3.37 14.61
CA TRP A 666 2.73 2.70 15.35
C TRP A 666 3.70 3.73 15.99
N TRP A 667 3.94 3.66 17.31
CA TRP A 667 4.97 4.40 18.10
C TRP A 667 4.66 5.77 18.75
N GLY A 668 3.42 6.09 19.11
CA GLY A 668 3.12 7.32 19.88
C GLY A 668 3.61 8.59 19.16
N VAL A 669 3.37 8.70 17.86
CA VAL A 669 3.85 9.80 17.03
C VAL A 669 3.17 11.08 17.50
N THR A 670 3.97 11.93 18.14
CA THR A 670 3.61 13.32 18.42
C THR A 670 4.03 14.18 17.24
N ASP A 671 3.33 15.27 16.99
CA ASP A 671 3.78 16.28 16.03
C ASP A 671 5.11 16.94 16.49
N ASP A 672 5.71 17.78 15.64
CA ASP A 672 6.95 18.51 15.96
C ASP A 672 6.84 19.43 17.20
N GLU A 673 5.62 19.59 17.75
CA GLU A 673 5.32 20.33 18.99
C GLU A 673 5.10 19.43 20.21
N GLY A 674 5.12 18.11 20.05
CA GLY A 674 4.94 17.13 21.14
C GLY A 674 3.48 16.84 21.50
N ILE A 675 2.53 17.14 20.60
CA ILE A 675 1.08 16.97 20.83
C ILE A 675 0.64 15.59 20.33
N SER A 676 -0.01 14.83 21.22
CA SER A 676 -0.67 13.54 20.92
C SER A 676 -1.78 13.75 19.90
N CYS A 677 -1.98 12.77 19.00
CA CYS A 677 -3.20 12.71 18.21
C CYS A 677 -4.41 12.67 19.15
N GLU A 678 -5.21 13.73 19.18
CA GLU A 678 -6.54 13.71 19.75
C GLU A 678 -7.52 13.87 18.58
N PRO A 679 -8.54 13.00 18.46
CA PRO A 679 -9.00 11.95 19.39
C PRO A 679 -8.26 10.60 19.28
N CYS A 680 -8.49 9.68 20.23
CA CYS A 680 -7.87 8.33 20.31
C CYS A 680 -8.77 7.19 19.80
N ALA A 681 -10.06 7.44 19.57
CA ALA A 681 -10.99 6.48 18.98
C ALA A 681 -12.16 7.22 18.30
N TYR A 682 -12.71 6.64 17.24
CA TYR A 682 -13.82 7.17 16.47
C TYR A 682 -14.91 6.12 16.34
N ALA A 683 -16.17 6.55 16.44
CA ALA A 683 -17.34 5.76 16.06
C ALA A 683 -18.18 6.55 15.05
N TRP A 684 -18.75 5.84 14.08
CA TRP A 684 -19.65 6.41 13.08
C TRP A 684 -20.94 5.62 12.96
N GLU A 685 -22.01 6.37 12.78
CA GLU A 685 -23.27 5.88 12.25
C GLU A 685 -23.08 5.33 10.84
N ILE A 686 -24.04 4.51 10.41
CA ILE A 686 -24.07 3.98 9.04
C ILE A 686 -24.04 5.06 7.94
N ASP A 687 -24.59 6.25 8.23
CA ASP A 687 -24.59 7.41 7.32
C ASP A 687 -23.27 8.20 7.30
N GLY A 688 -22.26 7.69 8.01
CA GLY A 688 -20.94 8.29 8.13
C GLY A 688 -20.91 9.54 9.00
N SER A 689 -22.00 9.88 9.70
CA SER A 689 -21.96 10.87 10.76
C SER A 689 -21.36 10.30 12.04
N PRO A 690 -20.71 11.11 12.89
CA PRO A 690 -20.16 10.61 14.14
C PRO A 690 -21.26 10.32 15.16
N VAL A 691 -21.12 9.21 15.87
CA VAL A 691 -22.01 8.80 16.98
C VAL A 691 -22.00 9.87 18.09
N GLU A 692 -23.13 10.09 18.76
CA GLU A 692 -23.21 11.08 19.84
C GLU A 692 -22.21 10.74 20.96
N GLY A 693 -21.35 11.70 21.31
CA GLY A 693 -20.29 11.50 22.32
C GLY A 693 -18.94 11.10 21.73
N TRP A 694 -18.88 10.74 20.44
CA TRP A 694 -17.66 10.42 19.71
C TRP A 694 -17.19 11.60 18.83
N PRO A 695 -15.88 11.72 18.55
CA PRO A 695 -14.81 10.82 18.92
C PRO A 695 -14.30 11.01 20.37
N ILE A 696 -13.68 9.96 20.94
CA ILE A 696 -13.21 9.95 22.32
C ILE A 696 -11.81 10.53 22.45
N ASN A 697 -11.64 11.39 23.44
CA ASN A 697 -10.34 11.87 23.84
C ASN A 697 -9.86 11.15 25.12
N CYS A 698 -8.94 10.20 24.97
CA CYS A 698 -8.55 9.34 26.09
C CYS A 698 -7.77 10.08 27.19
N THR A 699 -7.23 11.28 26.91
CA THR A 699 -6.59 12.14 27.93
C THR A 699 -7.58 12.62 28.99
N ASP A 700 -8.89 12.61 28.72
CA ASP A 700 -9.94 12.89 29.72
C ASP A 700 -10.13 11.73 30.72
N TYR A 701 -9.57 10.55 30.41
CA TYR A 701 -9.86 9.29 31.11
C TYR A 701 -8.66 8.79 31.93
N THR A 702 -7.44 9.10 31.50
CA THR A 702 -6.19 8.75 32.16
C THR A 702 -5.56 10.00 32.80
N GLN A 703 -4.50 9.83 33.61
CA GLN A 703 -3.71 10.97 34.11
C GLN A 703 -2.57 11.36 33.15
N ASP A 704 -2.54 10.75 31.96
CA ASP A 704 -1.40 10.72 31.08
C ASP A 704 -1.61 11.69 29.90
N GLU A 705 -0.60 12.52 29.63
CA GLU A 705 -0.65 13.54 28.56
C GLU A 705 -0.59 12.92 27.15
N ILE A 706 -0.23 11.64 27.01
CA ILE A 706 -0.19 10.91 25.73
C ILE A 706 -0.79 9.52 25.93
N VAL A 707 -1.86 9.22 25.16
CA VAL A 707 -2.61 7.97 25.26
C VAL A 707 -2.62 7.19 23.95
N VAL A 708 -2.21 5.91 23.97
CA VAL A 708 -2.21 5.01 22.80
C VAL A 708 -3.04 3.76 23.08
N ILE A 709 -4.08 3.52 22.27
CA ILE A 709 -4.80 2.24 22.23
C ILE A 709 -3.91 1.22 21.50
N SER A 710 -3.67 0.06 22.10
CA SER A 710 -2.73 -0.97 21.63
C SER A 710 -3.41 -2.28 21.24
N SER A 711 -4.69 -2.23 20.88
CA SER A 711 -5.50 -3.35 20.38
C SER A 711 -6.64 -2.86 19.50
N SER A 712 -7.32 -3.78 18.79
CA SER A 712 -8.70 -3.52 18.35
C SER A 712 -9.59 -3.26 19.57
N PHE A 713 -10.71 -2.57 19.33
CA PHE A 713 -11.81 -2.57 20.29
C PHE A 713 -12.50 -3.93 20.30
N VAL A 714 -13.14 -4.22 21.43
CA VAL A 714 -14.08 -5.32 21.59
C VAL A 714 -15.41 -4.73 22.00
N LEU A 715 -16.48 -5.17 21.35
CA LEU A 715 -17.84 -4.75 21.68
C LEU A 715 -18.56 -5.88 22.42
N SER A 716 -19.14 -5.57 23.57
CA SER A 716 -19.99 -6.52 24.28
C SER A 716 -20.92 -5.76 25.21
N ASP A 717 -22.19 -6.18 25.25
CA ASP A 717 -23.13 -5.74 26.27
C ASP A 717 -22.77 -6.40 27.61
N LEU A 718 -22.11 -5.65 28.50
CA LEU A 718 -21.59 -6.11 29.79
C LEU A 718 -22.62 -6.00 30.91
N ASP A 719 -23.61 -5.10 30.82
CA ASP A 719 -24.65 -4.92 31.84
C ASP A 719 -26.06 -5.38 31.42
N ASN A 720 -26.17 -5.96 30.23
CA ASN A 720 -27.38 -6.51 29.61
C ASN A 720 -28.50 -5.46 29.42
N ASP A 721 -28.13 -4.22 29.07
CA ASP A 721 -29.09 -3.14 28.79
C ASP A 721 -29.49 -3.02 27.31
N GLY A 722 -28.82 -3.78 26.43
CA GLY A 722 -29.03 -3.83 25.00
C GLY A 722 -28.07 -2.97 24.18
N ALA A 723 -27.35 -2.03 24.80
CA ALA A 723 -26.27 -1.28 24.17
C ALA A 723 -24.93 -1.98 24.43
N MET A 724 -24.03 -1.96 23.46
CA MET A 724 -22.71 -2.58 23.62
C MET A 724 -21.68 -1.61 24.20
N GLU A 725 -20.92 -2.05 25.20
CA GLU A 725 -19.76 -1.33 25.68
C GLU A 725 -18.53 -1.56 24.78
N ALA A 726 -17.76 -0.49 24.58
CA ALA A 726 -16.49 -0.53 23.86
C ALA A 726 -15.30 -0.73 24.81
N ILE A 727 -14.59 -1.84 24.64
CA ILE A 727 -13.49 -2.27 25.50
C ILE A 727 -12.17 -2.18 24.73
N GLY A 728 -11.16 -1.50 25.29
CA GLY A 728 -9.87 -1.32 24.62
C GLY A 728 -8.68 -1.34 25.57
N ASN A 729 -7.56 -1.92 25.13
CA ASN A 729 -6.32 -1.93 25.91
C ASN A 729 -5.48 -0.67 25.64
N TYR A 730 -5.00 -0.06 26.71
CA TYR A 730 -4.21 1.16 26.71
C TYR A 730 -2.75 0.92 27.11
N ARG A 731 -1.83 1.51 26.35
CA ARG A 731 -0.41 1.59 26.67
C ARG A 731 0.06 3.05 26.80
N GLY A 732 0.74 3.36 27.92
CA GLY A 732 1.40 4.66 28.10
C GLY A 732 2.57 4.88 27.15
N ALA A 733 2.72 6.11 26.62
CA ALA A 733 3.74 6.46 25.63
C ALA A 733 5.18 6.37 26.15
N TYR A 734 5.37 6.41 27.48
CA TYR A 734 6.65 6.19 28.14
C TYR A 734 6.48 5.07 29.17
N ASP A 735 7.50 4.22 29.33
CA ASP A 735 7.59 3.12 30.32
C ASP A 735 7.48 3.58 31.80
N THR A 736 6.97 4.79 32.06
CA THR A 736 6.80 5.44 33.36
C THR A 736 5.35 5.47 33.87
N TYR A 737 4.36 5.10 33.05
CA TYR A 737 2.93 5.12 33.41
C TYR A 737 2.30 3.74 33.32
N TYR A 738 1.27 3.52 34.14
CA TYR A 738 0.62 2.21 34.29
C TYR A 738 -0.38 1.98 33.16
N PRO A 739 -0.24 0.92 32.35
CA PRO A 739 -1.21 0.60 31.32
C PRO A 739 -2.57 0.26 31.95
N ALA A 740 -3.64 0.37 31.17
CA ALA A 740 -4.99 0.16 31.65
C ALA A 740 -5.86 -0.51 30.59
N THR A 741 -6.95 -1.11 31.03
CA THR A 741 -8.07 -1.44 30.13
C THR A 741 -9.15 -0.37 30.34
N LEU A 742 -9.67 0.15 29.24
CA LEU A 742 -10.70 1.18 29.17
C LEU A 742 -12.01 0.54 28.73
N VAL A 743 -13.13 0.98 29.30
CA VAL A 743 -14.48 0.57 28.91
C VAL A 743 -15.34 1.82 28.80
N PHE A 744 -15.94 2.00 27.63
CA PHE A 744 -16.77 3.15 27.28
C PHE A 744 -18.21 2.70 27.01
N GLN A 745 -19.18 3.50 27.46
CA GLN A 745 -20.57 3.39 27.03
C GLN A 745 -20.74 3.99 25.62
N GLY A 746 -21.87 3.73 24.96
CA GLY A 746 -22.24 4.29 23.66
C GLY A 746 -22.12 5.81 23.55
N ASP A 747 -22.48 6.53 24.62
CA ASP A 747 -22.38 7.99 24.68
C ASP A 747 -20.94 8.51 24.92
N GLY A 748 -19.96 7.60 24.90
CA GLY A 748 -18.55 7.88 25.11
C GLY A 748 -18.13 8.03 26.56
N THR A 749 -19.04 7.97 27.53
CA THR A 749 -18.70 8.13 28.94
C THR A 749 -18.09 6.85 29.54
N LYS A 750 -17.47 6.97 30.73
CA LYS A 750 -16.89 5.83 31.44
C LYS A 750 -17.98 4.86 31.87
N PHE A 751 -17.80 3.58 31.53
CA PHE A 751 -18.61 2.51 32.10
C PHE A 751 -18.20 2.29 33.57
N GLY A 752 -19.17 2.33 34.49
CA GLY A 752 -18.96 2.01 35.91
C GLY A 752 -17.71 2.62 36.56
N ASN A 753 -16.83 1.74 37.08
CA ASN A 753 -15.59 2.12 37.79
C ASN A 753 -14.34 2.16 36.89
N TRP A 754 -14.49 1.97 35.58
CA TRP A 754 -13.36 1.93 34.64
C TRP A 754 -12.70 3.32 34.49
N PRO A 755 -11.40 3.40 34.13
CA PRO A 755 -10.49 2.32 33.72
C PRO A 755 -9.96 1.43 34.84
N PHE A 756 -9.55 0.22 34.49
CA PHE A 756 -8.78 -0.67 35.36
C PHE A 756 -7.29 -0.55 35.04
N THR A 757 -6.50 -0.05 36.00
CA THR A 757 -5.06 0.18 35.83
C THR A 757 -4.23 -0.99 36.36
N PHE A 758 -3.23 -1.42 35.60
CA PHE A 758 -2.34 -2.53 35.98
C PHE A 758 -1.04 -2.03 36.60
N GLU A 759 -0.84 -2.39 37.86
CA GLU A 759 0.39 -2.09 38.59
C GLU A 759 1.57 -2.96 38.10
N PRO A 760 2.81 -2.43 38.15
CA PRO A 760 4.04 -3.16 37.89
C PRO A 760 4.13 -4.45 38.72
N PHE A 761 4.73 -5.49 38.14
CA PHE A 761 4.98 -6.72 38.89
C PHE A 761 6.04 -6.54 39.98
N ASP A 762 6.94 -5.56 39.82
CA ASP A 762 7.92 -5.15 40.83
C ASP A 762 8.29 -3.65 40.71
N GLU A 763 9.16 -3.14 41.60
CA GLU A 763 9.55 -1.72 41.67
C GLU A 763 10.28 -1.19 40.42
N PHE A 764 10.73 -2.04 39.49
CA PHE A 764 11.58 -1.66 38.36
C PHE A 764 11.03 -2.05 36.98
N THR A 765 9.96 -2.85 36.94
CA THR A 765 9.48 -3.51 35.73
C THR A 765 8.14 -2.93 35.26
N PRO A 766 8.11 -2.05 34.26
CA PRO A 766 6.85 -1.60 33.65
C PRO A 766 6.13 -2.79 33.01
N VAL A 767 4.79 -2.75 33.06
CA VAL A 767 3.93 -3.76 32.42
C VAL A 767 3.35 -3.23 31.11
N ARG A 768 2.92 -4.13 30.21
CA ARG A 768 2.42 -3.84 28.87
C ARG A 768 1.19 -4.69 28.54
N LEU A 769 0.33 -4.12 27.71
CA LEU A 769 -0.86 -4.75 27.12
C LEU A 769 -0.68 -4.69 25.59
N GLU A 770 -0.43 -5.82 24.93
CA GLU A 770 -0.08 -5.85 23.49
C GLU A 770 -0.98 -6.80 22.66
N GLY A 771 -2.16 -7.17 23.18
CA GLY A 771 -3.17 -7.97 22.45
C GLY A 771 -4.60 -7.51 22.71
N THR A 772 -5.53 -7.88 21.82
CA THR A 772 -6.96 -7.63 21.98
C THR A 772 -7.51 -8.47 23.15
N PRO A 773 -8.25 -7.86 24.10
CA PRO A 773 -8.87 -8.60 25.21
C PRO A 773 -9.94 -9.55 24.68
N ALA A 774 -10.28 -10.60 25.41
CA ALA A 774 -11.42 -11.46 25.06
C ALA A 774 -12.55 -11.27 26.08
N VAL A 775 -13.80 -11.43 25.65
CA VAL A 775 -14.99 -11.21 26.48
C VAL A 775 -15.93 -12.40 26.38
N GLY A 776 -16.34 -12.93 27.53
CA GLY A 776 -17.26 -14.06 27.63
C GLY A 776 -17.56 -14.38 29.09
N ASP A 777 -18.66 -15.08 29.33
CA ASP A 777 -18.99 -15.63 30.66
C ASP A 777 -18.11 -16.85 30.91
N VAL A 778 -16.94 -16.62 31.52
CA VAL A 778 -15.89 -17.66 31.60
C VAL A 778 -16.11 -18.64 32.74
N ASP A 779 -17.03 -18.34 33.65
CA ASP A 779 -17.37 -19.20 34.80
C ASP A 779 -18.86 -19.55 34.91
N CYS A 780 -19.59 -19.36 33.80
CA CYS A 780 -21.01 -19.66 33.63
C CYS A 780 -21.91 -19.13 34.75
N ASP A 781 -21.63 -17.92 35.23
CA ASP A 781 -22.42 -17.28 36.29
C ASP A 781 -23.46 -16.28 35.77
N GLY A 782 -23.51 -16.08 34.45
CA GLY A 782 -24.40 -15.18 33.74
C GLY A 782 -23.88 -13.75 33.60
N GLU A 783 -22.70 -13.43 34.15
CA GLU A 783 -22.00 -12.17 33.92
C GLU A 783 -20.84 -12.42 32.94
N LYS A 784 -20.61 -11.50 31.99
CA LYS A 784 -19.48 -11.61 31.06
C LYS A 784 -18.22 -11.01 31.68
N GLU A 785 -17.10 -11.72 31.62
CA GLU A 785 -15.80 -11.24 32.06
C GLU A 785 -14.94 -10.74 30.91
N ILE A 786 -14.01 -9.86 31.25
CA ILE A 786 -12.96 -9.38 30.35
C ILE A 786 -11.64 -10.08 30.71
N VAL A 787 -11.11 -10.85 29.77
CA VAL A 787 -9.85 -11.58 29.89
C VAL A 787 -8.72 -10.80 29.22
N VAL A 788 -7.70 -10.45 30.01
CA VAL A 788 -6.59 -9.58 29.58
C VAL A 788 -5.24 -10.23 29.86
N ILE A 789 -4.35 -10.24 28.85
CA ILE A 789 -2.94 -10.62 29.01
C ILE A 789 -2.12 -9.39 29.41
N VAL A 790 -1.34 -9.53 30.48
CA VAL A 790 -0.43 -8.49 30.98
C VAL A 790 0.99 -9.02 31.04
N GLU A 791 1.93 -8.30 30.45
CA GLU A 791 3.34 -8.69 30.36
C GLU A 791 4.27 -7.69 31.06
N GLY A 792 5.43 -8.11 31.56
CA GLY A 792 6.45 -7.22 32.15
C GLY A 792 7.86 -7.80 32.07
N ASP A 793 8.87 -6.95 31.85
CA ASP A 793 10.30 -7.32 31.73
C ASP A 793 11.02 -7.42 33.09
N ASP A 794 11.24 -8.62 33.66
CA ASP A 794 11.99 -8.80 34.92
C ASP A 794 13.50 -9.13 34.71
N LEU A 795 14.27 -9.20 35.81
CA LEU A 795 15.72 -9.48 35.79
C LEU A 795 16.10 -10.88 35.23
N VAL A 796 15.14 -11.78 35.03
CA VAL A 796 15.31 -13.15 34.53
C VAL A 796 14.62 -13.43 33.19
N GLY A 797 13.78 -12.52 32.67
CA GLY A 797 13.10 -12.59 31.37
C GLY A 797 11.80 -11.77 31.31
N ARG A 798 10.94 -12.01 30.33
CA ARG A 798 9.57 -11.45 30.33
C ARG A 798 8.64 -12.33 31.13
N THR A 799 7.90 -11.78 32.09
CA THR A 799 6.89 -12.46 32.90
C THR A 799 5.48 -12.08 32.44
N ARG A 800 4.54 -13.02 32.47
CA ARG A 800 3.16 -12.84 32.02
C ARG A 800 2.13 -13.30 33.05
N TYR A 801 1.02 -12.56 33.12
CA TYR A 801 -0.19 -12.90 33.86
C TYR A 801 -1.41 -12.78 32.97
N ILE A 802 -2.41 -13.61 33.25
CA ILE A 802 -3.78 -13.42 32.75
C ILE A 802 -4.61 -12.87 33.90
N TYR A 803 -5.41 -11.85 33.58
CA TYR A 803 -6.40 -11.26 34.47
C TYR A 803 -7.79 -11.56 33.92
N ILE A 804 -8.69 -11.94 34.81
CA ILE A 804 -10.12 -12.07 34.56
C ILE A 804 -10.79 -10.96 35.36
N LEU A 805 -11.38 -10.00 34.66
CA LEU A 805 -11.98 -8.80 35.24
C LEU A 805 -13.50 -8.86 35.09
N SER A 806 -14.22 -8.57 36.17
CA SER A 806 -15.67 -8.40 36.14
C SER A 806 -16.08 -7.04 35.55
N PRO A 807 -17.33 -6.88 35.08
CA PRO A 807 -17.85 -5.62 34.56
C PRO A 807 -17.69 -4.42 35.52
N ASP A 808 -17.65 -4.66 36.84
CA ASP A 808 -17.48 -3.62 37.87
C ASP A 808 -16.02 -3.17 38.09
N ALA A 809 -15.10 -3.60 37.21
CA ALA A 809 -13.65 -3.37 37.26
C ALA A 809 -12.96 -4.02 38.47
N THR A 810 -13.43 -5.18 38.92
CA THR A 810 -12.76 -5.98 39.96
C THR A 810 -12.09 -7.23 39.38
N ILE A 811 -11.01 -7.69 40.04
CA ILE A 811 -10.30 -8.91 39.63
C ILE A 811 -11.09 -10.13 40.15
N LYS A 812 -11.71 -10.89 39.24
CA LYS A 812 -12.30 -12.20 39.54
C LYS A 812 -11.20 -13.24 39.75
N ASN A 813 -10.21 -13.27 38.84
CA ASN A 813 -9.03 -14.12 38.99
C ASN A 813 -7.76 -13.51 38.36
N LYS A 814 -6.60 -13.98 38.82
CA LYS A 814 -5.27 -13.65 38.30
C LYS A 814 -4.32 -14.81 38.50
N PHE A 815 -3.70 -15.29 37.43
CA PHE A 815 -2.71 -16.37 37.52
C PHE A 815 -1.49 -16.13 36.62
N TRP A 816 -0.36 -16.68 37.05
CA TRP A 816 0.93 -16.55 36.38
C TRP A 816 1.09 -17.65 35.34
N THR A 817 1.47 -17.27 34.11
CA THR A 817 1.54 -18.22 32.97
C THR A 817 2.97 -18.62 32.61
N GLY A 818 3.99 -18.05 33.26
CA GLY A 818 5.39 -18.35 32.98
C GLY A 818 6.27 -17.13 32.73
N SER A 819 7.57 -17.39 32.53
CA SER A 819 8.52 -16.42 31.97
C SER A 819 9.00 -16.90 30.59
N TYR A 820 9.19 -16.00 29.63
CA TYR A 820 9.55 -16.34 28.25
C TYR A 820 10.69 -15.48 27.69
N MET A 821 11.34 -15.98 26.63
CA MET A 821 12.26 -15.22 25.79
C MET A 821 11.70 -15.16 24.35
N GLY A 822 11.41 -13.97 23.84
CA GLY A 822 11.03 -13.75 22.43
C GLY A 822 9.79 -12.88 22.21
N THR A 823 9.03 -13.14 21.13
CA THR A 823 8.01 -12.22 20.56
C THR A 823 6.77 -12.05 21.45
N GLN A 824 6.07 -10.93 21.25
CA GLN A 824 4.89 -10.47 22.01
C GLN A 824 3.76 -11.53 22.01
N ALA A 825 2.99 -11.65 23.10
CA ALA A 825 1.74 -12.42 23.07
C ALA A 825 0.75 -11.78 22.10
N HIS A 826 0.17 -12.59 21.21
CA HIS A 826 -1.01 -12.22 20.44
C HIS A 826 -2.27 -12.76 21.14
N ASN A 827 -3.45 -12.29 20.69
CA ASN A 827 -4.80 -12.40 21.28
C ASN A 827 -5.12 -13.70 22.04
N VAL A 828 -5.99 -13.56 23.05
CA VAL A 828 -6.62 -14.67 23.78
C VAL A 828 -7.82 -15.17 23.00
N VAL A 829 -8.06 -16.49 23.03
CA VAL A 829 -9.30 -17.09 22.55
C VAL A 829 -10.01 -17.77 23.72
N LEU A 830 -11.32 -17.59 23.81
CA LEU A 830 -12.21 -18.26 24.74
C LEU A 830 -13.05 -19.28 23.96
N THR A 831 -13.24 -20.47 24.51
CA THR A 831 -14.15 -21.49 23.95
C THR A 831 -14.44 -22.55 24.98
N ASP A 832 -15.61 -23.15 24.94
CA ASP A 832 -15.94 -24.34 25.72
C ASP A 832 -15.47 -25.58 24.93
N ILE A 833 -14.28 -26.11 25.23
CA ILE A 833 -13.68 -27.21 24.44
C ILE A 833 -14.28 -28.56 24.84
N ASP A 834 -14.61 -28.74 26.12
CA ASP A 834 -15.12 -30.01 26.64
C ASP A 834 -16.62 -30.02 26.95
N GLN A 835 -17.33 -28.94 26.57
CA GLN A 835 -18.77 -28.77 26.66
C GLN A 835 -19.29 -28.87 28.10
N ASP A 836 -18.54 -28.29 29.04
CA ASP A 836 -18.90 -28.27 30.46
C ASP A 836 -19.44 -26.92 30.94
N CYS A 837 -19.61 -25.96 30.02
CA CYS A 837 -19.98 -24.56 30.19
C CYS A 837 -18.77 -23.66 30.54
N ASP A 838 -17.78 -24.15 31.30
CA ASP A 838 -16.67 -23.30 31.73
C ASP A 838 -15.76 -23.01 30.53
N LEU A 839 -15.63 -21.74 30.13
CA LEU A 839 -14.82 -21.40 28.96
C LEU A 839 -13.32 -21.60 29.23
N GLU A 840 -12.66 -22.39 28.37
CA GLU A 840 -11.22 -22.49 28.32
C GLU A 840 -10.57 -21.24 27.73
N ILE A 841 -9.45 -20.85 28.33
CA ILE A 841 -8.61 -19.74 27.90
C ILE A 841 -7.41 -20.30 27.14
N ILE A 842 -7.35 -20.02 25.85
CA ILE A 842 -6.27 -20.46 24.96
C ILE A 842 -5.35 -19.28 24.65
N PHE A 843 -4.06 -19.46 24.90
CA PHE A 843 -3.06 -18.41 24.68
C PHE A 843 -1.67 -18.97 24.41
N LYS A 844 -0.86 -18.18 23.69
CA LYS A 844 0.54 -18.53 23.38
C LYS A 844 1.37 -18.40 24.65
N LYS A 845 1.90 -19.48 25.21
CA LYS A 845 2.69 -19.48 26.45
C LYS A 845 4.07 -18.85 26.29
N ASN A 846 4.74 -19.13 25.17
CA ASN A 846 6.03 -18.54 24.82
C ASN A 846 6.21 -18.56 23.28
N SER A 847 7.40 -18.21 22.78
CA SER A 847 7.71 -18.20 21.34
C SER A 847 7.51 -19.55 20.63
N TYR A 848 7.39 -20.66 21.36
CA TYR A 848 7.41 -22.03 20.86
C TYR A 848 6.19 -22.85 21.31
N ASP A 849 5.54 -22.49 22.43
CA ASP A 849 4.48 -23.27 23.07
C ASP A 849 3.14 -22.53 23.15
N LEU A 850 2.06 -23.30 23.06
CA LEU A 850 0.66 -22.92 23.30
C LEU A 850 0.21 -23.47 24.66
N GLN A 851 -0.78 -22.86 25.31
CA GLN A 851 -1.37 -23.41 26.54
C GLN A 851 -2.87 -23.15 26.58
N ILE A 852 -3.58 -24.11 27.19
CA ILE A 852 -5.00 -24.04 27.52
C ILE A 852 -5.15 -24.17 29.03
N VAL A 853 -5.94 -23.29 29.61
CA VAL A 853 -6.25 -23.28 31.04
C VAL A 853 -7.73 -23.03 31.25
N HIS A 854 -8.27 -23.53 32.35
CA HIS A 854 -9.59 -23.11 32.83
C HIS A 854 -9.52 -21.69 33.41
N HIS A 855 -10.69 -21.08 33.63
CA HIS A 855 -10.83 -19.76 34.25
C HIS A 855 -10.13 -19.65 35.63
N ASP A 856 -9.97 -20.77 36.36
CA ASP A 856 -9.27 -20.81 37.64
C ASP A 856 -7.72 -20.77 37.52
N GLY A 857 -7.20 -20.93 36.30
CA GLY A 857 -5.78 -20.96 35.95
C GLY A 857 -5.14 -22.35 36.01
N SER A 858 -5.91 -23.40 36.31
CA SER A 858 -5.46 -24.78 36.20
C SER A 858 -5.38 -25.23 34.74
N GLU A 859 -4.45 -26.14 34.43
CA GLU A 859 -4.30 -26.66 33.07
C GLU A 859 -5.51 -27.54 32.71
N TYR A 860 -6.11 -27.29 31.54
CA TYR A 860 -7.20 -28.10 30.98
C TYR A 860 -6.83 -29.60 30.93
N GLN A 861 -5.65 -29.90 30.37
CA GLN A 861 -5.06 -31.24 30.42
C GLN A 861 -3.54 -31.17 30.65
N GLU A 862 -3.02 -32.11 31.45
CA GLU A 862 -1.58 -32.18 31.77
C GLU A 862 -0.75 -32.48 30.52
N ASN A 863 0.13 -31.56 30.12
CA ASN A 863 0.93 -31.61 28.89
C ASN A 863 0.13 -31.56 27.58
N TRP A 864 -1.05 -30.93 27.58
CA TRP A 864 -1.85 -30.69 26.37
C TRP A 864 -1.02 -30.10 25.22
N SER A 865 0.02 -29.31 25.52
CA SER A 865 0.98 -28.86 24.54
C SER A 865 2.43 -29.00 25.03
N LEU A 866 3.20 -29.80 24.29
CA LEU A 866 4.64 -29.69 24.14
C LEU A 866 4.91 -29.75 22.64
N TYR A 867 4.75 -28.63 21.93
CA TYR A 867 5.22 -28.49 20.54
C TYR A 867 6.75 -28.45 20.54
N ASN A 868 7.36 -29.60 20.84
CA ASN A 868 8.80 -29.79 20.95
C ASN A 868 9.31 -30.30 19.61
N THR A 869 9.42 -29.42 18.62
CA THR A 869 10.14 -29.74 17.39
C THR A 869 11.62 -29.90 17.74
N ASP A 870 12.30 -30.89 17.14
CA ASP A 870 13.75 -31.13 17.29
C ASP A 870 14.64 -29.92 16.86
N TYR A 871 14.04 -28.79 16.46
CA TYR A 871 14.60 -27.48 16.10
C TYR A 871 13.66 -26.35 16.58
N PRO A 872 14.13 -25.20 17.11
CA PRO A 872 13.26 -24.15 17.64
C PRO A 872 12.62 -23.32 16.51
N ASP A 873 11.48 -23.78 16.00
CA ASP A 873 10.63 -23.03 15.07
C ASP A 873 9.74 -22.07 15.90
N TYR A 874 9.66 -20.79 15.52
CA TYR A 874 8.87 -19.77 16.23
C TYR A 874 7.40 -19.84 15.81
N LEU A 875 6.48 -19.75 16.78
CA LEU A 875 5.06 -19.55 16.51
C LEU A 875 4.82 -18.13 15.98
N ALA A 876 4.28 -18.05 14.76
CA ALA A 876 4.12 -16.83 13.96
C ALA A 876 2.72 -16.22 14.04
N ASN A 877 1.67 -17.05 14.01
CA ASN A 877 0.28 -16.60 13.85
C ASN A 877 -0.46 -16.33 15.17
N GLN A 878 -1.53 -15.56 15.05
CA GLN A 878 -2.66 -15.55 15.99
C GLN A 878 -3.35 -16.92 16.04
N ILE A 879 -3.80 -17.30 17.24
CA ILE A 879 -4.43 -18.60 17.49
C ILE A 879 -5.84 -18.57 16.91
N SER A 880 -6.20 -19.63 16.19
CA SER A 880 -7.57 -19.80 15.65
C SER A 880 -8.13 -21.11 16.16
N VAL A 881 -9.38 -21.11 16.57
CA VAL A 881 -10.05 -22.25 17.19
C VAL A 881 -11.44 -22.36 16.60
N GLY A 882 -11.84 -23.58 16.32
CA GLY A 882 -13.20 -23.90 15.92
C GLY A 882 -13.41 -25.39 15.89
N LYS A 883 -14.66 -25.82 15.66
CA LYS A 883 -14.93 -27.21 15.33
C LYS A 883 -14.19 -27.56 14.05
N VAL A 884 -13.56 -28.73 14.05
CA VAL A 884 -12.95 -29.30 12.83
C VAL A 884 -13.69 -30.53 12.36
N ASN A 885 -14.51 -31.11 13.23
CA ASN A 885 -15.59 -32.00 12.85
C ASN A 885 -16.79 -31.91 13.80
N GLN A 886 -17.81 -32.76 13.63
CA GLN A 886 -19.02 -32.78 14.49
C GLN A 886 -18.71 -32.93 15.99
N ASP A 887 -17.68 -33.70 16.31
CA ASP A 887 -17.37 -34.17 17.67
C ASP A 887 -16.14 -33.47 18.26
N ASP A 888 -15.20 -32.98 17.44
CA ASP A 888 -13.89 -32.50 17.89
C ASP A 888 -13.63 -31.03 17.56
N PHE A 889 -13.07 -30.31 18.55
CA PHE A 889 -12.44 -29.00 18.35
C PHE A 889 -11.03 -29.14 17.76
N GLY A 890 -10.64 -28.13 16.98
CA GLY A 890 -9.29 -28.01 16.45
C GLY A 890 -8.69 -26.64 16.71
N VAL A 891 -7.37 -26.63 16.88
CA VAL A 891 -6.59 -25.41 17.05
C VAL A 891 -5.62 -25.26 15.88
N VAL A 892 -5.73 -24.13 15.19
CA VAL A 892 -4.88 -23.80 14.05
C VAL A 892 -3.83 -22.79 14.45
N ILE A 893 -2.58 -23.10 14.12
CA ILE A 893 -1.40 -22.26 14.38
C ILE A 893 -0.47 -22.23 13.18
N GLY A 894 0.35 -21.17 13.11
CA GLY A 894 1.43 -21.03 12.14
C GLY A 894 2.80 -21.02 12.82
N ASP A 895 3.80 -21.67 12.24
CA ASP A 895 5.19 -21.62 12.70
C ASP A 895 6.18 -21.30 11.57
N TYR A 896 7.43 -20.96 11.93
CA TYR A 896 8.52 -20.78 10.97
C TYR A 896 9.90 -21.04 11.57
N PRO A 897 10.90 -21.46 10.76
CA PRO A 897 12.26 -21.62 11.23
C PRO A 897 12.95 -20.30 11.56
N SER A 898 13.69 -20.27 12.67
CA SER A 898 14.49 -19.12 13.10
C SER A 898 15.37 -18.53 11.97
N GLY A 899 15.13 -17.28 11.60
CA GLY A 899 15.95 -16.54 10.62
C GLY A 899 15.60 -16.76 9.14
N GLU A 900 14.56 -17.55 8.84
CA GLU A 900 14.09 -17.82 7.46
C GLU A 900 12.65 -17.36 7.22
N TRP A 901 12.14 -16.41 8.04
CA TRP A 901 10.74 -15.99 8.09
C TRP A 901 10.17 -15.57 6.72
N VAL A 902 10.95 -14.93 5.85
CA VAL A 902 10.50 -14.51 4.52
C VAL A 902 10.28 -15.69 3.56
N GLU A 903 11.02 -16.79 3.72
CA GLU A 903 11.09 -17.86 2.72
C GLU A 903 10.28 -19.10 3.11
N LYS A 904 10.11 -19.38 4.40
CA LYS A 904 9.48 -20.61 4.90
C LYS A 904 8.55 -20.34 6.07
N GLY A 905 7.41 -21.04 6.07
CA GLY A 905 6.52 -21.18 7.21
C GLY A 905 5.82 -22.53 7.17
N ASN A 906 4.99 -22.83 8.17
CA ASN A 906 4.04 -23.92 8.12
C ASN A 906 2.71 -23.52 8.76
N LEU A 907 1.63 -24.10 8.25
CA LEU A 907 0.32 -24.11 8.87
C LEU A 907 0.09 -25.47 9.53
N ILE A 908 -0.45 -25.47 10.75
CA ILE A 908 -0.59 -26.66 11.59
C ILE A 908 -2.01 -26.69 12.14
N LEU A 909 -2.65 -27.85 12.01
CA LEU A 909 -3.91 -28.14 12.69
C LEU A 909 -3.67 -29.16 13.80
N LEU A 910 -4.08 -28.81 15.01
CA LEU A 910 -4.09 -29.64 16.21
C LEU A 910 -5.52 -30.05 16.53
N ASN A 911 -5.73 -31.23 17.12
CA ASN A 911 -7.02 -31.58 17.72
C ASN A 911 -7.13 -31.04 19.16
N GLU A 912 -8.31 -31.23 19.77
CA GLU A 912 -8.64 -30.97 21.17
C GLU A 912 -7.73 -31.65 22.21
N ASN A 913 -6.85 -32.58 21.82
CA ASN A 913 -5.87 -33.23 22.70
C ASN A 913 -4.44 -32.72 22.44
N GLY A 914 -4.28 -31.69 21.58
CA GLY A 914 -3.00 -31.10 21.21
C GLY A 914 -2.16 -31.94 20.23
N GLU A 915 -2.74 -32.99 19.64
CA GLU A 915 -2.06 -33.83 18.64
C GLU A 915 -2.13 -33.18 17.26
N VAL A 916 -1.00 -33.17 16.54
CA VAL A 916 -0.93 -32.66 15.17
C VAL A 916 -1.72 -33.58 14.23
N ILE A 917 -2.84 -33.09 13.70
CA ILE A 917 -3.60 -33.75 12.63
C ILE A 917 -2.77 -33.68 11.35
N TRP A 918 -2.30 -32.48 10.98
CA TRP A 918 -1.36 -32.27 9.90
C TRP A 918 -0.52 -30.99 10.07
N LYS A 919 0.64 -30.97 9.41
CA LYS A 919 1.52 -29.80 9.26
C LYS A 919 1.83 -29.61 7.78
N LYS A 920 1.56 -28.43 7.23
CA LYS A 920 1.72 -28.12 5.79
C LYS A 920 2.69 -26.97 5.60
N PRO A 921 3.74 -27.13 4.78
CA PRO A 921 4.67 -26.05 4.51
C PRO A 921 4.04 -24.96 3.66
N THR A 922 4.30 -23.71 4.03
CA THR A 922 3.89 -22.50 3.31
C THR A 922 5.13 -21.78 2.79
N LYS A 923 4.95 -20.97 1.74
CA LYS A 923 5.99 -20.06 1.27
C LYS A 923 5.92 -18.79 2.09
N GLY A 924 6.99 -18.50 2.83
CA GLY A 924 7.00 -17.43 3.82
C GLY A 924 6.14 -17.74 5.05
N TYR A 925 6.38 -16.99 6.12
CA TYR A 925 5.60 -17.10 7.33
C TYR A 925 4.21 -16.50 7.16
N LEU A 926 3.28 -17.01 7.97
CA LEU A 926 1.90 -16.59 8.05
C LEU A 926 1.84 -15.42 9.07
N VAL A 927 1.02 -14.40 8.83
CA VAL A 927 0.99 -13.19 9.70
C VAL A 927 -0.32 -13.05 10.45
N SER A 928 -1.42 -13.49 9.85
CA SER A 928 -2.77 -13.28 10.36
C SER A 928 -3.35 -14.54 11.00
N GLN A 929 -4.47 -14.37 11.71
CA GLN A 929 -5.34 -15.47 12.12
C GLN A 929 -5.80 -16.26 10.88
N ALA A 930 -5.93 -17.58 11.04
CA ALA A 930 -6.47 -18.46 10.01
C ALA A 930 -7.98 -18.63 10.22
N SER A 931 -8.76 -18.73 9.15
CA SER A 931 -10.19 -19.05 9.28
C SER A 931 -10.36 -20.56 9.28
N VAL A 932 -11.22 -21.06 10.16
CA VAL A 932 -11.59 -22.48 10.26
C VAL A 932 -13.10 -22.57 10.10
N VAL A 933 -13.57 -23.13 8.99
CA VAL A 933 -14.99 -23.09 8.62
C VAL A 933 -15.34 -24.27 7.72
N ASP A 934 -16.49 -24.88 7.95
CA ASP A 934 -17.07 -25.90 7.06
C ASP A 934 -17.76 -25.21 5.88
N ILE A 935 -17.06 -25.15 4.75
CA ILE A 935 -17.58 -24.47 3.56
C ILE A 935 -18.45 -25.38 2.71
N ASP A 936 -18.41 -26.70 2.90
CA ASP A 936 -19.07 -27.67 1.99
C ASP A 936 -20.19 -28.50 2.64
N GLY A 937 -20.45 -28.27 3.93
CA GLY A 937 -21.54 -28.83 4.72
C GLY A 937 -21.34 -30.30 5.06
N ASP A 938 -20.11 -30.83 4.95
CA ASP A 938 -19.80 -32.22 5.30
C ASP A 938 -19.41 -32.43 6.77
N PHE A 939 -19.47 -31.35 7.56
CA PHE A 939 -19.04 -31.25 8.95
C PHE A 939 -17.56 -31.56 9.15
N LEU A 940 -16.70 -31.30 8.16
CA LEU A 940 -15.26 -31.27 8.30
C LEU A 940 -14.80 -29.88 7.89
N SER A 941 -14.16 -29.15 8.79
CA SER A 941 -13.84 -27.75 8.49
C SER A 941 -12.57 -27.59 7.68
N GLU A 942 -12.65 -26.67 6.72
CA GLU A 942 -11.53 -26.18 5.92
C GLU A 942 -10.75 -25.12 6.67
N VAL A 943 -9.47 -24.99 6.31
CA VAL A 943 -8.57 -24.00 6.90
C VAL A 943 -8.00 -23.07 5.82
N PHE A 944 -8.22 -21.77 5.99
CA PHE A 944 -7.71 -20.73 5.12
C PHE A 944 -6.71 -19.82 5.83
N SER A 945 -5.64 -19.43 5.13
CA SER A 945 -4.63 -18.53 5.70
C SER A 945 -3.78 -17.87 4.63
N THR A 946 -3.35 -16.64 4.88
CA THR A 946 -2.47 -15.87 4.00
C THR A 946 -1.02 -15.88 4.48
N SER A 947 -0.07 -15.76 3.56
CA SER A 947 1.35 -15.62 3.88
C SER A 947 1.96 -14.34 3.31
N LEU A 948 3.04 -13.86 3.94
CA LEU A 948 3.79 -12.70 3.45
C LEU A 948 4.31 -12.86 2.02
N ASN A 949 4.40 -14.09 1.49
CA ASN A 949 4.87 -14.32 0.13
C ASN A 949 3.75 -14.21 -0.91
N LYS A 950 2.73 -13.39 -0.64
CA LYS A 950 1.63 -13.08 -1.56
C LYS A 950 0.75 -14.28 -1.90
N MET A 951 0.58 -15.20 -0.94
CA MET A 951 -0.18 -16.43 -1.16
C MET A 951 -1.38 -16.48 -0.22
N LEU A 952 -2.51 -16.95 -0.77
CA LEU A 952 -3.66 -17.41 0.00
C LEU A 952 -3.75 -18.93 -0.12
N TYR A 953 -3.72 -19.63 1.00
CA TYR A 953 -3.82 -21.08 1.10
C TYR A 953 -5.21 -21.49 1.57
N GLY A 954 -5.68 -22.64 1.07
CA GLY A 954 -6.90 -23.31 1.51
C GLY A 954 -6.66 -24.81 1.56
N PHE A 955 -6.94 -25.44 2.70
CA PHE A 955 -6.76 -26.87 2.93
C PHE A 955 -8.05 -27.49 3.47
N ASP A 956 -8.36 -28.71 3.01
CA ASP A 956 -9.40 -29.54 3.63
C ASP A 956 -8.96 -29.99 5.04
N TYR A 957 -9.89 -30.56 5.81
CA TYR A 957 -9.63 -31.14 7.12
C TYR A 957 -8.46 -32.15 7.14
N TYR A 958 -8.23 -32.88 6.04
CA TYR A 958 -7.15 -33.86 5.91
C TYR A 958 -5.80 -33.21 5.49
N GLY A 959 -5.78 -31.90 5.28
CA GLY A 959 -4.65 -31.10 4.87
C GLY A 959 -4.31 -31.20 3.37
N ASN A 960 -5.22 -31.68 2.53
CA ASN A 960 -5.05 -31.59 1.07
C ASN A 960 -5.44 -30.19 0.61
N SER A 961 -4.75 -29.67 -0.40
CA SER A 961 -5.11 -28.37 -0.97
C SER A 961 -6.50 -28.44 -1.60
N LEU A 962 -7.33 -27.46 -1.28
CA LEU A 962 -8.64 -27.29 -1.90
C LEU A 962 -8.50 -27.00 -3.39
N ASN A 963 -9.54 -27.35 -4.16
CA ASN A 963 -9.56 -27.06 -5.58
C ASN A 963 -9.49 -25.55 -5.81
N GLY A 964 -8.63 -25.09 -6.72
CA GLY A 964 -8.37 -23.67 -6.95
C GLY A 964 -7.33 -23.03 -6.02
N PHE A 965 -6.84 -23.73 -4.99
CA PHE A 965 -5.83 -23.21 -4.05
C PHE A 965 -4.43 -23.83 -4.27
N PRO A 966 -3.34 -23.08 -3.99
CA PRO A 966 -3.33 -21.71 -3.44
C PRO A 966 -3.57 -20.62 -4.50
N LYS A 967 -4.08 -19.47 -4.07
CA LYS A 967 -4.27 -18.27 -4.90
C LYS A 967 -3.08 -17.31 -4.73
N ASN A 968 -2.74 -16.56 -5.79
CA ASN A 968 -1.70 -15.53 -5.75
C ASN A 968 -2.34 -14.16 -5.55
N LEU A 969 -1.78 -13.37 -4.63
CA LEU A 969 -2.13 -11.97 -4.41
C LEU A 969 -1.16 -11.08 -5.20
N SER A 970 -1.53 -9.82 -5.44
CA SER A 970 -0.72 -8.90 -6.26
C SER A 970 0.53 -8.44 -5.50
N THR A 971 0.37 -8.19 -4.19
CA THR A 971 1.42 -7.69 -3.32
C THR A 971 1.40 -8.41 -1.96
N TRP A 972 2.26 -7.97 -1.04
CA TRP A 972 2.31 -8.54 0.32
C TRP A 972 0.95 -8.41 1.01
N THR A 973 0.68 -9.26 1.98
CA THR A 973 -0.54 -9.17 2.76
C THR A 973 -0.22 -9.40 4.23
N THR A 974 -0.88 -8.63 5.09
CA THR A 974 -0.97 -8.87 6.53
C THR A 974 -2.42 -9.15 6.94
N SER A 975 -3.32 -9.25 5.97
CA SER A 975 -4.74 -9.50 6.15
C SER A 975 -4.99 -11.00 6.21
N GLY A 976 -5.80 -11.43 7.16
CA GLY A 976 -6.38 -12.75 7.22
C GLY A 976 -7.52 -12.91 6.24
N THR A 977 -8.28 -13.97 6.44
CA THR A 977 -9.46 -14.28 5.65
C THR A 977 -10.70 -14.03 6.48
N SER A 978 -11.74 -13.56 5.82
CA SER A 978 -13.10 -13.49 6.35
C SER A 978 -14.01 -14.23 5.38
N LEU A 979 -14.97 -15.00 5.89
CA LEU A 979 -15.89 -15.74 5.05
C LEU A 979 -17.33 -15.46 5.45
N ASP A 980 -18.24 -15.39 4.50
CA ASP A 980 -19.67 -15.35 4.80
C ASP A 980 -20.46 -15.61 3.52
N ASP A 981 -21.77 -15.74 3.60
CA ASP A 981 -22.64 -15.70 2.44
C ASP A 981 -23.13 -14.26 2.26
N LEU A 982 -22.44 -13.48 1.41
CA LEU A 982 -22.74 -12.06 1.24
C LEU A 982 -24.13 -11.82 0.63
N GLU A 983 -24.67 -12.81 -0.11
CA GLU A 983 -25.97 -12.68 -0.79
C GLU A 983 -27.12 -13.48 -0.19
N GLY A 984 -26.89 -14.22 0.89
CA GLY A 984 -27.86 -15.18 1.42
C GLY A 984 -28.26 -16.25 0.40
N ASN A 985 -27.38 -16.57 -0.56
CA ASN A 985 -27.67 -17.49 -1.67
C ASN A 985 -27.29 -18.96 -1.35
N GLY A 986 -26.67 -19.20 -0.19
CA GLY A 986 -26.16 -20.46 0.28
C GLY A 986 -24.77 -20.83 -0.24
N LEU A 987 -24.02 -19.89 -0.82
CA LEU A 987 -22.62 -20.06 -1.21
C LEU A 987 -21.72 -19.20 -0.33
N VAL A 988 -20.52 -19.70 -0.06
CA VAL A 988 -19.57 -19.00 0.80
C VAL A 988 -18.68 -18.10 -0.03
N ASP A 989 -18.63 -16.82 0.33
CA ASP A 989 -17.64 -15.87 -0.14
C ASP A 989 -16.45 -15.82 0.80
N LEU A 990 -15.25 -15.88 0.23
CA LEU A 990 -13.99 -15.68 0.92
C LEU A 990 -13.41 -14.34 0.55
N ILE A 991 -13.15 -13.53 1.57
CA ILE A 991 -12.65 -12.16 1.47
C ILE A 991 -11.27 -12.09 2.09
N THR A 992 -10.34 -11.47 1.37
CA THR A 992 -9.06 -11.05 1.94
C THR A 992 -8.52 -9.86 1.15
N SER A 993 -7.44 -9.26 1.62
CA SER A 993 -6.82 -8.10 0.99
C SER A 993 -5.31 -8.20 0.99
N ASP A 994 -4.68 -7.57 0.01
CA ASP A 994 -3.26 -7.23 0.05
C ASP A 994 -3.10 -5.71 0.28
N PHE A 995 -1.89 -5.16 0.12
CA PHE A 995 -1.67 -3.71 0.29
C PHE A 995 -2.38 -2.82 -0.74
N GLU A 996 -2.85 -3.35 -1.86
CA GLU A 996 -3.40 -2.55 -2.97
C GLU A 996 -4.85 -2.89 -3.30
N ARG A 997 -5.27 -4.12 -2.98
CA ARG A 997 -6.51 -4.70 -3.48
C ARG A 997 -7.22 -5.52 -2.42
N MET A 998 -8.54 -5.53 -2.51
CA MET A 998 -9.40 -6.47 -1.83
C MET A 998 -9.99 -7.45 -2.83
N TYR A 999 -10.08 -8.71 -2.41
CA TYR A 999 -10.52 -9.83 -3.23
C TYR A 999 -11.71 -10.51 -2.58
N VAL A 1000 -12.68 -10.91 -3.40
CA VAL A 1000 -13.80 -11.74 -2.97
C VAL A 1000 -13.95 -12.92 -3.94
N TRP A 1001 -13.82 -14.13 -3.41
CA TRP A 1001 -14.02 -15.37 -4.14
C TRP A 1001 -15.26 -16.11 -3.64
N GLU A 1002 -16.17 -16.44 -4.54
CA GLU A 1002 -17.31 -17.31 -4.28
C GLU A 1002 -16.85 -18.78 -4.40
N ILE A 1003 -16.94 -19.51 -3.29
CA ILE A 1003 -16.56 -20.91 -3.22
C ILE A 1003 -17.76 -21.78 -3.61
N GLN A 1004 -17.64 -22.46 -4.76
CA GLN A 1004 -18.70 -23.31 -5.28
C GLN A 1004 -18.78 -24.66 -4.55
N ASN A 1005 -19.82 -24.85 -3.74
CA ASN A 1005 -20.11 -26.13 -3.10
C ASN A 1005 -21.53 -26.62 -3.36
N SER A 1006 -21.73 -27.93 -3.19
CA SER A 1006 -22.97 -28.62 -3.57
C SER A 1006 -23.97 -28.78 -2.43
N GLN A 1007 -23.57 -28.44 -1.21
CA GLN A 1007 -24.41 -28.49 -0.01
C GLN A 1007 -24.43 -27.12 0.65
N THR A 1008 -25.43 -26.90 1.50
CA THR A 1008 -25.56 -25.66 2.26
C THR A 1008 -24.40 -25.57 3.26
N PRO A 1009 -23.56 -24.53 3.17
CA PRO A 1009 -22.42 -24.36 4.07
C PRO A 1009 -22.91 -24.15 5.49
N ILE A 1010 -22.07 -24.54 6.45
CA ILE A 1010 -22.30 -24.22 7.85
C ILE A 1010 -21.26 -23.17 8.22
N LEU A 1011 -21.64 -21.92 8.01
CA LEU A 1011 -20.77 -20.78 8.26
C LEU A 1011 -20.65 -20.55 9.76
N HIS A 1012 -19.46 -20.85 10.26
CA HIS A 1012 -19.07 -20.61 11.64
C HIS A 1012 -17.77 -19.82 11.63
N TRP A 1013 -17.76 -18.68 12.34
CA TRP A 1013 -16.54 -18.02 12.82
C TRP A 1013 -15.37 -17.88 11.84
N PRO A 1014 -15.50 -17.11 10.75
CA PRO A 1014 -14.37 -16.91 9.85
C PRO A 1014 -13.75 -15.51 9.90
N GLN A 1015 -14.18 -14.61 10.79
CA GLN A 1015 -13.69 -13.23 10.88
C GLN A 1015 -12.61 -13.06 11.97
N PHE A 1016 -11.94 -11.90 12.01
CA PHE A 1016 -10.88 -11.64 12.98
C PHE A 1016 -11.39 -11.62 14.41
N HIS A 1017 -10.60 -12.22 15.30
CA HIS A 1017 -10.94 -12.36 16.71
C HIS A 1017 -12.38 -12.84 16.87
N HIS A 1018 -12.69 -13.79 15.99
CA HIS A 1018 -13.83 -14.64 16.04
C HIS A 1018 -15.10 -13.97 15.39
N ASP A 1019 -15.54 -12.79 15.79
CA ASP A 1019 -16.78 -12.14 15.27
C ASP A 1019 -16.55 -10.67 14.87
N SER A 1020 -17.58 -10.00 14.32
CA SER A 1020 -17.51 -8.58 13.93
C SER A 1020 -17.34 -7.63 15.14
N GLN A 1021 -17.62 -8.11 16.35
CA GLN A 1021 -17.41 -7.40 17.61
C GLN A 1021 -16.00 -7.62 18.20
N HIS A 1022 -15.23 -8.57 17.65
CA HIS A 1022 -13.94 -9.05 18.14
C HIS A 1022 -13.95 -9.63 19.56
N THR A 1023 -15.01 -10.34 19.97
CA THR A 1023 -15.11 -10.85 21.34
C THR A 1023 -14.01 -11.85 21.71
N GLY A 1024 -13.42 -12.53 20.71
CA GLY A 1024 -12.48 -13.62 20.92
C GLY A 1024 -13.10 -14.86 21.53
N LEU A 1025 -14.43 -14.91 21.64
CA LEU A 1025 -15.19 -16.01 22.17
C LEU A 1025 -15.69 -16.88 21.02
N TYR A 1026 -15.16 -18.08 20.82
CA TYR A 1026 -15.81 -19.05 19.96
C TYR A 1026 -16.92 -19.77 20.73
N THR A 1027 -18.16 -19.66 20.24
CA THR A 1027 -19.28 -20.49 20.70
C THR A 1027 -19.66 -21.51 19.62
N ASP A 1028 -19.81 -22.77 20.05
CA ASP A 1028 -20.35 -23.82 19.21
C ASP A 1028 -21.87 -23.64 19.07
N PHE A 1029 -22.32 -23.14 17.92
CA PHE A 1029 -23.73 -22.87 17.67
C PHE A 1029 -24.58 -24.14 17.69
N CYS A 1030 -24.01 -25.31 17.38
CA CYS A 1030 -24.69 -26.60 17.44
C CYS A 1030 -24.57 -27.30 18.81
N ALA A 1031 -24.12 -26.61 19.86
CA ALA A 1031 -24.16 -27.16 21.20
C ALA A 1031 -25.61 -27.18 21.70
N ASP A 1032 -26.07 -28.32 22.20
CA ASP A 1032 -27.33 -28.46 22.94
C ASP A 1032 -27.14 -27.77 24.31
N LEU A 1033 -27.34 -26.45 24.33
CA LEU A 1033 -26.95 -25.57 25.44
C LEU A 1033 -27.79 -25.84 26.69
N ASP A 1034 -29.03 -26.29 26.53
CA ASP A 1034 -29.92 -26.65 27.61
C ASP A 1034 -30.01 -28.16 27.92
N GLN A 1035 -29.32 -28.98 27.13
CA GLN A 1035 -29.18 -30.43 27.25
C GLN A 1035 -30.49 -31.21 27.09
N ASP A 1036 -31.42 -30.74 26.26
CA ASP A 1036 -32.69 -31.41 25.98
C ASP A 1036 -32.61 -32.47 24.87
N GLY A 1037 -31.49 -32.51 24.16
CA GLY A 1037 -31.18 -33.43 23.07
C GLY A 1037 -31.43 -32.85 21.67
N PHE A 1038 -31.75 -31.56 21.57
CA PHE A 1038 -31.87 -30.81 20.33
C PHE A 1038 -30.95 -29.59 20.41
N SER A 1039 -30.09 -29.42 19.41
CA SER A 1039 -29.34 -28.19 19.22
C SER A 1039 -30.05 -27.27 18.22
N THR A 1040 -29.63 -26.01 18.09
CA THR A 1040 -30.09 -25.13 17.00
C THR A 1040 -29.95 -25.80 15.62
N CYS A 1041 -28.93 -26.65 15.44
CA CYS A 1041 -28.66 -27.42 14.22
C CYS A 1041 -29.63 -28.60 14.04
N ASP A 1042 -30.30 -29.04 15.10
CA ASP A 1042 -31.43 -29.95 15.08
C ASP A 1042 -32.78 -29.22 14.93
N ASN A 1043 -32.77 -27.92 14.59
CA ASN A 1043 -33.92 -27.02 14.47
C ASN A 1043 -34.53 -26.63 15.82
N ASP A 1044 -33.72 -26.59 16.88
CA ASP A 1044 -34.07 -25.90 18.11
C ASP A 1044 -34.13 -24.38 17.87
N CYS A 1045 -35.24 -23.78 18.29
CA CYS A 1045 -35.52 -22.36 18.12
C CYS A 1045 -35.26 -21.54 19.39
N ASP A 1046 -34.98 -22.19 20.52
CA ASP A 1046 -34.49 -21.57 21.76
C ASP A 1046 -33.68 -22.60 22.56
N ASP A 1047 -32.45 -22.85 22.08
CA ASP A 1047 -31.46 -23.80 22.66
C ASP A 1047 -31.06 -23.43 24.11
N SER A 1048 -31.55 -22.31 24.65
CA SER A 1048 -31.35 -21.91 26.04
C SER A 1048 -32.47 -22.41 26.98
N ASN A 1049 -33.50 -23.05 26.43
CA ASN A 1049 -34.71 -23.41 27.13
C ASN A 1049 -35.21 -24.81 26.74
N PRO A 1050 -35.07 -25.81 27.65
CA PRO A 1050 -35.26 -27.23 27.31
C PRO A 1050 -36.73 -27.64 27.12
N ASN A 1051 -37.62 -26.65 27.04
CA ASN A 1051 -39.05 -26.79 26.78
C ASN A 1051 -39.46 -26.13 25.46
N ILE A 1052 -38.53 -25.63 24.65
CA ILE A 1052 -38.79 -25.09 23.33
C ILE A 1052 -37.86 -25.85 22.40
N ASN A 1053 -38.39 -26.84 21.69
CA ASN A 1053 -37.58 -27.68 20.80
C ASN A 1053 -38.49 -28.43 19.82
N PRO A 1054 -37.97 -29.00 18.71
CA PRO A 1054 -38.75 -29.70 17.69
C PRO A 1054 -39.62 -30.87 18.18
N SER A 1055 -39.35 -31.39 19.37
CA SER A 1055 -40.10 -32.50 19.96
C SER A 1055 -41.15 -32.09 20.97
N THR A 1056 -41.20 -30.81 21.36
CA THR A 1056 -42.15 -30.28 22.33
C THR A 1056 -43.54 -30.07 21.69
N GLU A 1057 -44.60 -30.14 22.50
CA GLU A 1057 -45.97 -29.82 22.08
C GLU A 1057 -46.25 -28.32 22.26
N GLU A 1058 -46.81 -27.67 21.25
CA GLU A 1058 -47.19 -26.24 21.28
C GLU A 1058 -48.06 -25.85 22.49
N VAL A 1059 -47.68 -24.77 23.18
CA VAL A 1059 -48.41 -24.22 24.33
C VAL A 1059 -49.19 -22.97 23.93
N CYS A 1060 -50.44 -23.15 23.51
CA CYS A 1060 -51.29 -22.06 23.02
C CYS A 1060 -51.44 -20.85 23.98
N ASP A 1061 -51.48 -19.65 23.38
CA ASP A 1061 -51.65 -18.33 23.98
C ASP A 1061 -50.46 -17.85 24.85
N ASN A 1062 -49.23 -18.37 24.64
CA ASN A 1062 -48.01 -17.93 25.34
C ASN A 1062 -47.13 -16.96 24.52
N GLY A 1063 -47.40 -16.79 23.22
CA GLY A 1063 -46.67 -15.93 22.30
C GLY A 1063 -45.35 -16.50 21.77
N LEU A 1064 -45.09 -17.79 21.99
CA LEU A 1064 -43.86 -18.49 21.60
C LEU A 1064 -44.18 -19.57 20.56
N ASP A 1065 -43.16 -20.09 19.89
CA ASP A 1065 -43.23 -21.27 19.01
C ASP A 1065 -42.54 -22.42 19.75
N ASP A 1066 -43.26 -23.11 20.63
CA ASP A 1066 -42.64 -24.08 21.55
C ASP A 1066 -42.12 -25.34 20.81
N ASN A 1067 -42.59 -25.58 19.59
CA ASN A 1067 -42.21 -26.76 18.80
C ASN A 1067 -41.37 -26.45 17.55
N CYS A 1068 -40.93 -25.20 17.41
CA CYS A 1068 -39.99 -24.74 16.39
C CYS A 1068 -40.43 -25.05 14.94
N ASN A 1069 -41.73 -24.98 14.67
CA ASN A 1069 -42.28 -25.21 13.32
C ASN A 1069 -42.53 -23.92 12.53
N ASN A 1070 -42.07 -22.78 13.06
CA ASN A 1070 -42.24 -21.42 12.57
C ASN A 1070 -43.69 -20.92 12.56
N LEU A 1071 -44.54 -21.42 13.46
CA LEU A 1071 -45.94 -21.00 13.59
C LEU A 1071 -46.32 -20.66 15.04
N ILE A 1072 -46.23 -19.36 15.37
CA ILE A 1072 -46.62 -18.86 16.70
C ILE A 1072 -48.15 -18.89 16.88
N ASP A 1073 -48.62 -19.58 17.93
CA ASP A 1073 -49.96 -19.58 18.56
C ASP A 1073 -51.21 -19.66 17.65
N THR A 1074 -51.40 -18.66 16.80
CA THR A 1074 -52.63 -18.40 16.02
C THR A 1074 -52.51 -18.80 14.55
N SER A 1075 -51.29 -19.03 14.06
CA SER A 1075 -51.02 -19.56 12.72
C SER A 1075 -50.97 -21.10 12.68
N ASP A 1076 -50.67 -21.78 13.80
CA ASP A 1076 -50.76 -23.24 13.93
C ASP A 1076 -52.16 -23.74 14.34
N LEU A 1077 -53.08 -23.72 13.37
CA LEU A 1077 -54.45 -24.22 13.56
C LEU A 1077 -54.52 -25.74 13.79
N SER A 1078 -53.42 -26.48 13.59
CA SER A 1078 -53.35 -27.94 13.76
C SER A 1078 -52.96 -28.35 15.17
N ALA A 1079 -52.02 -27.64 15.80
CA ALA A 1079 -51.55 -27.92 17.16
C ALA A 1079 -52.52 -27.38 18.21
N CYS A 1080 -53.08 -26.18 18.00
CA CYS A 1080 -54.03 -25.57 18.92
C CYS A 1080 -55.47 -26.08 18.73
N THR A 1081 -55.70 -27.37 18.98
CA THR A 1081 -57.05 -27.94 19.06
C THR A 1081 -57.49 -28.14 20.52
N CYS A 1082 -58.40 -27.29 20.98
CA CYS A 1082 -58.96 -27.39 22.33
C CYS A 1082 -59.76 -28.70 22.53
N GLU A 1083 -59.15 -29.74 23.10
CA GLU A 1083 -59.89 -30.84 23.71
C GLU A 1083 -60.03 -30.64 25.23
N GLY A 1084 -61.26 -30.35 25.67
CA GLY A 1084 -61.73 -30.77 26.98
C GLY A 1084 -61.72 -29.74 28.13
N ASN A 1085 -62.85 -29.03 28.28
CA ASN A 1085 -63.47 -28.66 29.56
C ASN A 1085 -62.56 -28.14 30.72
N SER A 1086 -61.91 -26.99 30.56
CA SER A 1086 -62.02 -25.87 31.53
C SER A 1086 -61.09 -24.69 31.19
N GLY A 1087 -61.64 -23.62 30.60
CA GLY A 1087 -61.24 -22.25 30.96
C GLY A 1087 -60.55 -21.38 29.91
N MET A 1088 -61.36 -20.57 29.21
CA MET A 1088 -61.09 -19.22 28.67
C MET A 1088 -60.11 -19.02 27.49
N CYS A 1089 -60.65 -19.00 26.26
CA CYS A 1089 -60.19 -18.05 25.22
C CYS A 1089 -61.11 -16.81 25.25
N LYS A 1090 -60.56 -15.61 25.44
CA LYS A 1090 -61.29 -14.32 25.35
C LYS A 1090 -60.89 -13.60 24.07
N THR A 1091 -61.82 -13.51 23.12
CA THR A 1091 -61.71 -12.58 21.98
C THR A 1091 -61.99 -11.13 22.43
N TYR A 1092 -61.12 -10.19 22.05
CA TYR A 1092 -61.34 -8.75 22.22
C TYR A 1092 -62.35 -8.23 21.19
N SER A 1093 -63.41 -7.60 21.71
CA SER A 1093 -64.28 -6.69 20.96
C SER A 1093 -63.82 -5.25 21.16
N SER A 1094 -63.75 -4.44 20.11
CA SER A 1094 -63.81 -2.98 20.23
C SER A 1094 -65.09 -2.45 19.55
N ASN A 1095 -65.95 -1.86 20.37
CA ASN A 1095 -67.10 -1.05 19.95
C ASN A 1095 -66.63 0.40 19.77
N ASN A 1096 -67.05 1.06 18.69
CA ASN A 1096 -67.32 2.50 18.69
C ASN A 1096 -68.65 2.78 17.94
N PRO A 1097 -69.69 3.32 18.60
CA PRO A 1097 -70.97 3.63 17.95
C PRO A 1097 -71.14 5.14 17.74
N CYS A 1098 -71.19 5.57 16.48
CA CYS A 1098 -71.83 6.84 16.08
C CYS A 1098 -72.58 6.64 14.76
N ALA A 1099 -73.73 7.29 14.68
CA ALA A 1099 -74.87 6.91 13.87
C ALA A 1099 -74.97 7.61 12.49
N SER A 1100 -75.84 7.01 11.66
CA SER A 1100 -76.77 7.60 10.68
C SER A 1100 -76.30 8.07 9.30
N ASP A 1101 -77.01 7.50 8.31
CA ASP A 1101 -77.56 8.10 7.09
C ASP A 1101 -76.64 8.86 6.11
N GLY A 1102 -76.51 8.27 4.91
CA GLY A 1102 -76.93 8.92 3.67
C GLY A 1102 -75.98 9.93 3.01
N GLY A 1103 -75.48 9.54 1.83
CA GLY A 1103 -75.49 10.42 0.65
C GLY A 1103 -74.28 11.33 0.39
N HIS A 1104 -73.56 10.96 -0.68
CA HIS A 1104 -73.10 11.80 -1.80
C HIS A 1104 -71.92 12.79 -1.68
N TYR A 1105 -71.10 12.68 -2.75
CA TYR A 1105 -70.33 13.66 -3.53
C TYR A 1105 -68.80 13.77 -3.30
N MET A 1106 -68.08 13.41 -4.39
CA MET A 1106 -66.91 14.01 -5.07
C MET A 1106 -65.87 14.75 -4.21
N GLN A 1107 -64.56 14.63 -4.47
CA GLN A 1107 -63.89 15.14 -5.67
C GLN A 1107 -62.39 14.73 -5.70
N TYR A 1108 -61.85 14.51 -6.91
CA TYR A 1108 -60.46 14.72 -7.43
C TYR A 1108 -59.37 15.22 -6.45
N SER A 1109 -58.09 14.85 -6.50
CA SER A 1109 -57.19 14.68 -7.66
C SER A 1109 -55.83 14.06 -7.24
N GLU A 1110 -55.28 13.18 -8.09
CA GLU A 1110 -53.84 12.90 -8.35
C GLU A 1110 -53.02 14.20 -8.66
N PRO A 1111 -51.69 14.21 -9.00
CA PRO A 1111 -50.76 13.14 -9.47
C PRO A 1111 -49.33 13.20 -8.84
N ALA A 1112 -48.49 12.15 -8.86
CA ALA A 1112 -47.74 11.45 -9.94
C ALA A 1112 -46.48 12.17 -10.46
N ILE A 1113 -45.39 11.40 -10.61
CA ILE A 1113 -44.38 11.29 -11.72
C ILE A 1113 -43.26 10.38 -11.16
N GLY A 1114 -42.75 9.32 -11.80
CA GLY A 1114 -43.00 8.75 -13.12
C GLY A 1114 -41.69 8.13 -13.67
N ILE A 1115 -41.71 6.84 -14.03
CA ILE A 1115 -40.73 6.24 -14.95
C ILE A 1115 -41.51 5.40 -15.96
N GLU A 1116 -41.38 5.74 -17.24
CA GLU A 1116 -41.86 4.97 -18.39
C GLU A 1116 -40.69 4.17 -18.99
N PHE A 1117 -40.96 2.93 -19.42
CA PHE A 1117 -40.23 2.32 -20.53
C PHE A 1117 -41.22 1.86 -21.61
N PHE A 1118 -40.90 2.27 -22.84
CA PHE A 1118 -41.61 1.97 -24.09
C PHE A 1118 -41.03 0.69 -24.71
N CYS A 1119 -41.90 -0.22 -25.15
CA CYS A 1119 -41.57 -1.22 -26.17
C CYS A 1119 -42.44 -1.01 -27.43
N PRO A 1120 -41.83 -1.02 -28.64
CA PRO A 1120 -42.53 -0.81 -29.91
C PRO A 1120 -43.14 -2.12 -30.45
N GLY A 1121 -44.22 -2.00 -31.24
CA GLY A 1121 -44.65 -3.08 -32.13
C GLY A 1121 -45.78 -3.99 -31.64
N GLY A 1122 -46.81 -3.43 -31.01
CA GLY A 1122 -48.20 -3.93 -31.04
C GLY A 1122 -48.44 -5.44 -30.97
N LEU A 1123 -48.24 -6.06 -29.81
CA LEU A 1123 -48.96 -7.23 -29.32
C LEU A 1123 -48.98 -7.20 -27.78
N GLN A 1124 -50.13 -7.54 -27.20
CA GLN A 1124 -50.47 -7.39 -25.78
C GLN A 1124 -50.10 -8.70 -25.02
N CYS A 1125 -49.21 -8.63 -24.03
CA CYS A 1125 -48.87 -9.79 -23.19
C CYS A 1125 -49.86 -9.92 -22.02
N CYS A 1126 -50.40 -11.13 -21.85
CA CYS A 1126 -51.09 -11.61 -20.64
C CYS A 1126 -50.11 -12.46 -19.81
N LEU A 1127 -50.20 -12.40 -18.48
CA LEU A 1127 -49.66 -13.44 -17.58
C LEU A 1127 -50.76 -14.02 -16.69
N LEU A 1128 -50.64 -15.34 -16.46
CA LEU A 1128 -51.56 -16.30 -15.81
C LEU A 1128 -51.09 -16.62 -14.37
N PRO A 1129 -51.97 -17.17 -13.49
CA PRO A 1129 -51.62 -17.54 -12.11
C PRO A 1129 -50.96 -18.93 -11.98
N GLU A 1130 -50.14 -19.09 -10.95
CA GLU A 1130 -49.29 -20.25 -10.64
C GLU A 1130 -50.06 -21.54 -10.32
N ASN A 1131 -50.00 -22.49 -11.25
CA ASN A 1131 -49.67 -23.90 -10.98
C ASN A 1131 -49.53 -24.65 -12.31
N THR A 1132 -48.40 -24.46 -13.00
CA THR A 1132 -47.75 -25.37 -13.97
C THR A 1132 -46.58 -24.63 -14.66
N THR A 1133 -45.36 -25.17 -14.54
CA THR A 1133 -44.14 -24.76 -15.27
C THR A 1133 -44.18 -25.27 -16.72
N PRO A 1134 -43.77 -24.48 -17.73
CA PRO A 1134 -42.37 -24.14 -18.03
C PRO A 1134 -42.12 -22.61 -18.12
N ARG A 1135 -40.91 -22.12 -17.88
CA ARG A 1135 -39.62 -22.79 -17.73
C ARG A 1135 -38.89 -22.15 -16.57
#